data_AF-A0A5N9GUR6-F1
#
_entry.id   AF-A0A5N9GUR6-F1
#
_cell.length_a   1.000
_cell.length_b   1.000
_cell.length_c   1.000
_cell.angle_alpha   90.00
_cell.angle_beta   90.00
_cell.angle_gamma   90.00
#
_symmetry.space_group_name_H-M   'P 1'
#
loop_
_entity.id
_entity.type
_entity.pdbx_description
1 polymer ?
#
loop_
_entity_poly.entity_id
_entity_poly.type
_entity_poly.pdbx_seq_one_letter_code
_entity_poly.pdbx_strand_id
1 'polypeptide(L)'
;MECQGARLGSQRGRAYSIQYMERTTDIEPAVGDQLELTLDGMVSSGECAASWNGEPATVFGGIPGERVVAELVRRQRDHIAARVVEVLDASPHRITPKCKYFWPCTGCQWQHVSYEHQLELKRDWIAARLAEKPELAGLTVLSPVPSENTTGYRNHARFTIGPGGTLGYVNHTTRRFLRVDRCDLMHPAINDALAKLQEHAAETTQLSIRYGVNTGDYLIQPKMVGWDIGLESGQKHYQESMLGHTFRVASPSFFQVNTPTAEGMVKLVGEQLRLTPDDVLVDAYAGVGVFAVLLADRCKQVLAIEESSAAVKDARVNAEGIPNIEFRLGKTEDVMGTLDIVPDAVILDPSRQGCDRRALDAVIKLAPKRIAYISCEPEALARDLAILVEGPFQVDMVQPVDLFPNTHHTECIAILSLRGDSVGAEDEKTLVKQNLILASESPRRRDLLKELGVDYQVEVSGVDETPENPYISPEALAEALAMKKAQAVAASRDSGIVLGADTVVTLEGRIYGKPVDNQEAVSMLGELRDKTHTVVTAVAVVNIDAGTSTVTHEATQVTMRDYSDDEVAAFVATGNPMDKAGSYALQDPGFHPAVEVSGCYTSAIGLPLCRVAELLAANDITVTPSADRGTPERCLHCTAIRDNVGRQQ
;
A
#
# COMPACT_ATOMS: atom_id res chain seq x y z
N MET A 1 19.17 -42.94 -69.93
CA MET A 1 18.04 -43.66 -70.56
C MET A 1 16.90 -42.68 -70.67
N GLU A 2 16.43 -42.47 -71.89
CA GLU A 2 15.28 -41.63 -72.26
C GLU A 2 13.96 -42.17 -71.71
N CYS A 3 12.98 -41.25 -71.57
CA CYS A 3 11.55 -41.33 -71.91
C CYS A 3 10.75 -40.41 -70.97
N GLN A 4 10.33 -39.20 -71.36
CA GLN A 4 9.25 -38.78 -72.29
C GLN A 4 7.82 -39.23 -71.94
N GLY A 5 6.93 -38.22 -71.84
CA GLY A 5 5.49 -38.25 -72.21
C GLY A 5 4.52 -38.66 -71.09
N ALA A 6 3.74 -37.78 -70.43
CA ALA A 6 2.71 -36.80 -70.86
C ALA A 6 1.35 -37.41 -71.31
N ARG A 7 0.27 -36.75 -70.83
CA ARG A 7 -1.19 -36.80 -71.18
C ARG A 7 -2.06 -37.44 -70.09
N LEU A 8 -3.28 -36.98 -69.77
CA LEU A 8 -4.13 -35.83 -70.13
C LEU A 8 -5.30 -35.83 -69.11
N GLY A 9 -5.75 -34.67 -68.67
CA GLY A 9 -6.98 -34.53 -67.87
C GLY A 9 -7.47 -33.09 -67.87
N SER A 10 -8.53 -32.85 -68.63
CA SER A 10 -9.04 -31.55 -69.08
C SER A 10 -9.87 -30.77 -68.05
N GLN A 11 -9.62 -29.46 -68.05
CA GLN A 11 -10.44 -28.29 -67.67
C GLN A 11 -11.94 -28.47 -67.34
N ARG A 12 -12.37 -27.82 -66.25
CA ARG A 12 -13.45 -26.81 -66.24
C ARG A 12 -13.22 -25.86 -65.04
N GLY A 13 -13.07 -24.56 -65.33
CA GLY A 13 -12.65 -23.56 -64.36
C GLY A 13 -13.76 -22.97 -63.51
N ARG A 14 -13.35 -22.24 -62.48
CA ARG A 14 -14.02 -21.03 -61.98
C ARG A 14 -12.95 -20.09 -61.41
N ALA A 15 -13.01 -18.87 -61.90
CA ALA A 15 -12.14 -17.77 -61.51
C ALA A 15 -12.27 -17.48 -60.01
N TYR A 16 -11.14 -17.36 -59.33
CA TYR A 16 -11.04 -16.55 -58.12
C TYR A 16 -9.87 -15.59 -58.29
N SER A 17 -10.20 -14.32 -58.12
CA SER A 17 -9.36 -13.14 -58.13
C SER A 17 -8.06 -13.36 -57.38
N ILE A 18 -6.96 -13.03 -58.05
CA ILE A 18 -5.65 -12.82 -57.44
C ILE A 18 -5.79 -11.57 -56.54
N GLN A 19 -6.01 -11.78 -55.24
CA GLN A 19 -5.63 -10.79 -54.24
C GLN A 19 -4.18 -11.10 -53.87
N TYR A 20 -3.27 -10.25 -54.34
CA TYR A 20 -1.93 -10.13 -53.77
C TYR A 20 -2.10 -9.75 -52.29
N MET A 21 -2.05 -10.73 -51.40
CA MET A 21 -1.69 -10.47 -50.01
C MET A 21 -0.16 -10.44 -49.98
N GLU A 22 0.40 -9.25 -49.83
CA GLU A 22 1.76 -9.07 -49.38
C GLU A 22 1.91 -9.84 -48.07
N ARG A 23 2.58 -11.01 -48.12
CA ARG A 23 3.15 -11.59 -46.91
C ARG A 23 4.32 -10.69 -46.54
N THR A 24 4.09 -9.77 -45.61
CA THR A 24 5.17 -9.28 -44.75
C THR A 24 5.89 -10.53 -44.25
N THR A 25 7.17 -10.64 -44.59
CA THR A 25 8.04 -11.66 -44.02
C THR A 25 8.05 -11.46 -42.51
N ASP A 26 7.30 -12.29 -41.78
CA ASP A 26 7.36 -12.38 -40.33
C ASP A 26 8.75 -12.90 -39.94
N ILE A 27 9.72 -12.00 -39.88
CA ILE A 27 11.03 -12.27 -39.30
C ILE A 27 10.78 -12.33 -37.79
N GLU A 28 10.95 -13.51 -37.20
CA GLU A 28 10.89 -13.66 -35.76
C GLU A 28 11.95 -12.77 -35.09
N PRO A 29 11.61 -12.05 -34.00
CA PRO A 29 12.51 -11.12 -33.38
C PRO A 29 13.63 -11.88 -32.66
N ALA A 30 14.85 -11.45 -32.91
CA ALA A 30 16.06 -11.97 -32.29
C ALA A 30 16.37 -11.24 -30.98
N VAL A 31 17.22 -11.85 -30.15
CA VAL A 31 17.78 -11.19 -28.97
C VAL A 31 18.55 -9.93 -29.42
N GLY A 32 18.23 -8.79 -28.81
CA GLY A 32 18.73 -7.47 -29.17
C GLY A 32 17.77 -6.64 -30.04
N ASP A 33 16.73 -7.24 -30.61
CA ASP A 33 15.73 -6.50 -31.38
C ASP A 33 14.89 -5.60 -30.48
N GLN A 34 14.47 -4.46 -31.01
CA GLN A 34 13.65 -3.47 -30.31
C GLN A 34 12.19 -3.56 -30.78
N LEU A 35 11.28 -3.67 -29.82
CA LEU A 35 9.85 -3.87 -30.03
C LEU A 35 9.10 -2.72 -29.38
N GLU A 36 8.18 -2.08 -30.11
CA GLU A 36 7.22 -1.15 -29.51
C GLU A 36 6.09 -1.97 -28.85
N LEU A 37 5.88 -1.77 -27.55
CA LEU A 37 4.92 -2.52 -26.75
C LEU A 37 4.07 -1.56 -25.91
N THR A 38 2.79 -1.89 -25.78
CA THR A 38 1.93 -1.34 -24.72
C THR A 38 1.95 -2.31 -23.53
N LEU A 39 2.13 -1.77 -22.34
CA LEU A 39 2.25 -2.56 -21.12
C LEU A 39 0.89 -2.73 -20.43
N ASP A 40 0.57 -3.98 -20.11
CA ASP A 40 -0.65 -4.37 -19.40
C ASP A 40 -0.37 -4.45 -17.88
N GLY A 41 -1.00 -5.38 -17.16
CA GLY A 41 -0.80 -5.57 -15.72
C GLY A 41 0.59 -6.09 -15.32
N MET A 42 0.87 -6.12 -14.02
CA MET A 42 2.06 -6.79 -13.48
C MET A 42 1.91 -8.31 -13.51
N VAL A 43 3.02 -9.03 -13.56
CA VAL A 43 3.09 -10.48 -13.30
C VAL A 43 3.83 -10.78 -11.98
N SER A 44 3.81 -12.04 -11.55
CA SER A 44 4.41 -12.47 -10.27
C SER A 44 5.92 -12.21 -10.15
N SER A 45 6.66 -12.00 -11.25
CA SER A 45 8.07 -11.62 -11.23
C SER A 45 8.32 -10.13 -10.97
N GLY A 46 7.28 -9.30 -10.92
CA GLY A 46 7.38 -7.85 -10.85
C GLY A 46 7.63 -7.14 -12.18
N GLU A 47 7.56 -7.87 -13.30
CA GLU A 47 7.63 -7.33 -14.65
C GLU A 47 6.21 -6.99 -15.17
N CYS A 48 6.10 -6.12 -16.17
CA CYS A 48 4.82 -5.90 -16.86
C CYS A 48 4.55 -7.02 -17.86
N ALA A 49 3.31 -7.49 -17.93
CA ALA A 49 2.82 -8.25 -19.06
C ALA A 49 2.67 -7.35 -20.29
N ALA A 50 2.90 -7.91 -21.46
CA ALA A 50 2.59 -7.30 -22.74
C ALA A 50 2.33 -8.42 -23.78
N SER A 51 1.90 -8.04 -24.98
CA SER A 51 1.79 -8.94 -26.11
C SER A 51 2.47 -8.35 -27.34
N TRP A 52 3.26 -9.17 -28.04
CA TRP A 52 3.87 -8.80 -29.32
C TRP A 52 3.40 -9.77 -30.39
N ASN A 53 2.64 -9.28 -31.39
CA ASN A 53 2.05 -10.11 -32.44
C ASN A 53 1.28 -11.36 -31.93
N GLY A 54 0.65 -11.25 -30.75
CA GLY A 54 -0.07 -12.35 -30.10
C GLY A 54 0.80 -13.28 -29.25
N GLU A 55 2.12 -13.10 -29.23
CA GLU A 55 3.03 -13.81 -28.32
C GLU A 55 3.10 -13.08 -26.97
N PRO A 56 2.95 -13.77 -25.83
CA PRO A 56 3.13 -13.18 -24.51
C PRO A 56 4.55 -12.65 -24.29
N ALA A 57 4.66 -11.50 -23.64
CA ALA A 57 5.92 -10.89 -23.25
C ALA A 57 5.91 -10.44 -21.79
N THR A 58 7.05 -10.54 -21.11
CA THR A 58 7.31 -9.82 -19.86
C THR A 58 8.36 -8.75 -20.10
N VAL A 59 8.08 -7.55 -19.58
CA VAL A 59 8.90 -6.37 -19.81
C VAL A 59 9.38 -5.81 -18.48
N PHE A 60 10.69 -5.95 -18.23
CA PHE A 60 11.33 -5.35 -17.06
C PHE A 60 11.50 -3.84 -17.24
N GLY A 61 11.26 -3.08 -16.17
CA GLY A 61 11.45 -1.62 -16.16
C GLY A 61 10.26 -0.79 -16.63
N GLY A 62 9.13 -1.43 -16.92
CA GLY A 62 7.88 -0.81 -17.31
C GLY A 62 6.92 -0.55 -16.14
N ILE A 63 5.88 0.25 -16.41
CA ILE A 63 4.72 0.45 -15.54
C ILE A 63 3.46 0.16 -16.36
N PRO A 64 2.43 -0.51 -15.81
CA PRO A 64 1.16 -0.73 -16.50
C PRO A 64 0.60 0.55 -17.13
N GLY A 65 0.11 0.44 -18.36
CA GLY A 65 -0.43 1.54 -19.16
C GLY A 65 0.59 2.33 -19.98
N GLU A 66 1.89 2.10 -19.79
CA GLU A 66 2.91 2.77 -20.61
C GLU A 66 3.02 2.19 -22.02
N ARG A 67 3.47 3.03 -22.94
CA ARG A 67 3.96 2.60 -24.24
C ARG A 67 5.47 2.77 -24.29
N VAL A 68 6.18 1.73 -24.69
CA VAL A 68 7.64 1.64 -24.56
C VAL A 68 8.28 1.04 -25.80
N VAL A 69 9.53 1.38 -26.04
CA VAL A 69 10.43 0.56 -26.85
C VAL A 69 11.16 -0.38 -25.89
N ALA A 70 11.03 -1.68 -26.12
CA ALA A 70 11.64 -2.72 -25.30
C ALA A 70 12.62 -3.56 -26.12
N GLU A 71 13.82 -3.78 -25.59
CA GLU A 71 14.83 -4.66 -26.18
C GLU A 71 14.58 -6.10 -25.74
N LEU A 72 14.52 -7.03 -26.71
CA LEU A 72 14.38 -8.46 -26.46
C LEU A 72 15.66 -9.00 -25.80
N VAL A 73 15.54 -9.49 -24.57
CA VAL A 73 16.67 -10.00 -23.78
C VAL A 73 16.79 -11.52 -23.88
N ARG A 74 15.65 -12.22 -23.90
CA ARG A 74 15.60 -13.68 -23.98
C ARG A 74 14.33 -14.13 -24.68
N ARG A 75 14.45 -15.06 -25.61
CA ARG A 75 13.33 -15.75 -26.25
C ARG A 75 13.21 -17.17 -25.69
N GLN A 76 12.00 -17.55 -25.29
CA GLN A 76 11.62 -18.92 -24.96
C GLN A 76 10.64 -19.42 -26.02
N ARG A 77 10.17 -20.67 -25.89
CA ARG A 77 9.34 -21.30 -26.92
C ARG A 77 7.96 -20.63 -27.10
N ASP A 78 7.47 -19.99 -26.04
CA ASP A 78 6.10 -19.48 -25.88
C ASP A 78 6.06 -18.14 -25.13
N HIS A 79 7.21 -17.49 -24.97
CA HIS A 79 7.34 -16.28 -24.16
C HIS A 79 8.57 -15.45 -24.52
N ILE A 80 8.39 -14.13 -24.57
CA ILE A 80 9.48 -13.17 -24.75
C ILE A 80 9.77 -12.44 -23.43
N ALA A 81 11.04 -12.41 -23.02
CA ALA A 81 11.48 -11.51 -21.96
C ALA A 81 12.23 -10.32 -22.58
N ALA A 82 11.78 -9.12 -22.26
CA ALA A 82 12.30 -7.86 -22.77
C ALA A 82 12.59 -6.88 -21.63
N ARG A 83 13.30 -5.79 -21.93
CA ARG A 83 13.54 -4.68 -21.01
C ARG A 83 13.23 -3.36 -21.68
N VAL A 84 12.67 -2.41 -20.94
CA VAL A 84 12.46 -1.04 -21.44
C VAL A 84 13.82 -0.41 -21.77
N VAL A 85 13.94 0.14 -22.99
CA VAL A 85 15.08 0.97 -23.40
C VAL A 85 14.67 2.43 -23.62
N GLU A 86 13.42 2.67 -24.00
CA GLU A 86 12.83 4.00 -24.16
C GLU A 86 11.37 3.97 -23.73
N VAL A 87 10.92 5.03 -23.06
CA VAL A 87 9.52 5.21 -22.66
C VAL A 87 8.92 6.25 -23.61
N LEU A 88 7.94 5.84 -24.41
CA LEU A 88 7.27 6.70 -25.39
C LEU A 88 6.16 7.50 -24.72
N ASP A 89 5.31 6.83 -23.95
CA ASP A 89 4.26 7.43 -23.13
C ASP A 89 4.47 7.01 -21.68
N ALA A 90 4.97 7.94 -20.85
CA ALA A 90 5.33 7.65 -19.46
C ALA A 90 4.12 7.67 -18.53
N SER A 91 4.09 6.74 -17.58
CA SER A 91 3.15 6.78 -16.47
C SER A 91 3.46 7.99 -15.57
N PRO A 92 2.44 8.69 -15.02
CA PRO A 92 2.67 9.75 -14.04
C PRO A 92 3.34 9.25 -12.76
N HIS A 93 3.35 7.93 -12.52
CA HIS A 93 3.98 7.29 -11.38
C HIS A 93 5.44 6.88 -11.64
N ARG A 94 5.98 7.18 -12.82
CA ARG A 94 7.39 6.89 -13.13
C ARG A 94 8.31 7.86 -12.42
N ILE A 95 9.28 7.32 -11.70
CA ILE A 95 10.37 8.08 -11.06
C ILE A 95 11.73 7.58 -11.54
N THR A 96 12.78 8.36 -11.27
CA THR A 96 14.16 7.94 -11.53
C THR A 96 14.68 7.09 -10.36
N PRO A 97 15.11 5.84 -10.61
CA PRO A 97 15.75 5.02 -9.58
C PRO A 97 16.98 5.69 -8.98
N LYS A 98 17.07 5.73 -7.65
CA LYS A 98 18.23 6.31 -6.94
C LYS A 98 19.43 5.37 -6.92
N CYS A 99 19.21 4.05 -6.86
CA CYS A 99 20.28 3.07 -6.78
C CYS A 99 20.95 2.90 -8.16
N LYS A 100 22.25 3.21 -8.25
CA LYS A 100 23.05 3.02 -9.47
C LYS A 100 23.12 1.57 -9.96
N TYR A 101 22.85 0.60 -9.08
CA TYR A 101 22.84 -0.83 -9.41
C TYR A 101 21.46 -1.33 -9.82
N PHE A 102 20.39 -0.52 -9.76
CA PHE A 102 19.01 -0.97 -9.92
C PHE A 102 18.79 -1.80 -11.19
N TRP A 103 19.10 -1.24 -12.36
CA TRP A 103 18.86 -1.90 -13.65
C TRP A 103 19.58 -3.25 -13.81
N PRO A 104 20.87 -3.39 -13.46
CA PRO A 104 21.55 -4.67 -13.56
C PRO A 104 21.33 -5.60 -12.36
N CYS A 105 20.90 -5.14 -11.19
CA CYS A 105 20.82 -5.96 -9.97
C CYS A 105 19.50 -6.74 -9.89
N THR A 106 19.52 -7.97 -9.35
CA THR A 106 18.29 -8.75 -9.11
C THR A 106 17.55 -8.38 -7.81
N GLY A 107 18.07 -7.44 -7.02
CA GLY A 107 17.56 -7.16 -5.67
C GLY A 107 16.22 -6.42 -5.62
N CYS A 108 16.00 -5.47 -6.54
CA CYS A 108 14.81 -4.62 -6.58
C CYS A 108 14.17 -4.72 -7.96
N GLN A 109 12.85 -4.54 -8.04
CA GLN A 109 12.13 -4.55 -9.32
C GLN A 109 11.47 -3.21 -9.65
N TRP A 110 11.17 -2.38 -8.64
CA TRP A 110 10.25 -1.25 -8.80
C TRP A 110 10.80 0.12 -8.35
N GLN A 111 12.12 0.31 -8.28
CA GLN A 111 12.66 1.65 -7.93
C GLN A 111 12.33 2.74 -8.96
N HIS A 112 11.87 2.38 -10.16
CA HIS A 112 11.36 3.31 -11.17
C HIS A 112 9.88 3.66 -10.99
N VAL A 113 9.22 3.10 -9.98
CA VAL A 113 7.79 3.30 -9.65
C VAL A 113 7.69 4.09 -8.35
N SER A 114 6.86 5.14 -8.30
CA SER A 114 6.59 5.89 -7.07
C SER A 114 6.09 4.94 -5.97
N TYR A 115 6.44 5.22 -4.71
CA TYR A 115 6.17 4.28 -3.63
C TYR A 115 4.68 4.04 -3.42
N GLU A 116 3.87 5.09 -3.55
CA GLU A 116 2.41 5.05 -3.44
C GLU A 116 1.83 4.11 -4.49
N HIS A 117 2.33 4.18 -5.73
CA HIS A 117 1.86 3.32 -6.80
C HIS A 117 2.38 1.88 -6.63
N GLN A 118 3.53 1.64 -5.99
CA GLN A 118 3.95 0.29 -5.61
C GLN A 118 2.91 -0.37 -4.70
N LEU A 119 2.34 0.37 -3.73
CA LEU A 119 1.29 -0.16 -2.84
C LEU A 119 0.03 -0.50 -3.65
N GLU A 120 -0.41 0.39 -4.53
CA GLU A 120 -1.56 0.14 -5.42
C GLU A 120 -1.35 -1.14 -6.26
N LEU A 121 -0.19 -1.29 -6.88
CA LEU A 121 0.16 -2.48 -7.66
C LEU A 121 0.14 -3.77 -6.84
N LYS A 122 0.64 -3.75 -5.59
CA LYS A 122 0.59 -4.91 -4.68
C LYS A 122 -0.85 -5.29 -4.34
N ARG A 123 -1.67 -4.29 -4.02
CA ARG A 123 -3.09 -4.48 -3.71
C ARG A 123 -3.84 -5.08 -4.90
N ASP A 124 -3.66 -4.50 -6.07
CA ASP A 124 -4.36 -4.89 -7.28
C ASP A 124 -3.94 -6.31 -7.71
N TRP A 125 -2.66 -6.67 -7.53
CA TRP A 125 -2.18 -8.02 -7.77
C TRP A 125 -2.85 -9.05 -6.84
N ILE A 126 -2.95 -8.77 -5.54
CA ILE A 126 -3.65 -9.63 -4.58
C ILE A 126 -5.13 -9.73 -4.94
N ALA A 127 -5.79 -8.60 -5.20
CA ALA A 127 -7.20 -8.55 -5.56
C ALA A 127 -7.49 -9.37 -6.83
N ALA A 128 -6.62 -9.29 -7.84
CA ALA A 128 -6.75 -10.07 -9.07
C ALA A 128 -6.67 -11.58 -8.80
N ARG A 129 -5.72 -12.04 -7.97
CA ARG A 129 -5.60 -13.48 -7.62
C ARG A 129 -6.78 -13.99 -6.80
N LEU A 130 -7.31 -13.17 -5.88
CA LEU A 130 -8.51 -13.54 -5.12
C LEU A 130 -9.74 -13.62 -6.04
N ALA A 131 -9.91 -12.66 -6.95
CA ALA A 131 -11.05 -12.62 -7.88
C ALA A 131 -11.10 -13.78 -8.88
N GLU A 132 -9.98 -14.48 -9.12
CA GLU A 132 -9.95 -15.72 -9.91
C GLU A 132 -10.68 -16.89 -9.23
N LYS A 133 -10.94 -16.80 -7.93
CA LYS A 133 -11.71 -17.79 -7.16
C LYS A 133 -13.16 -17.33 -7.03
N PRO A 134 -14.14 -18.08 -7.56
CA PRO A 134 -15.55 -17.70 -7.48
C PRO A 134 -16.06 -17.44 -6.05
N GLU A 135 -15.55 -18.18 -5.08
CA GLU A 135 -15.92 -18.10 -3.66
C GLU A 135 -15.41 -16.82 -2.99
N LEU A 136 -14.39 -16.19 -3.56
CA LEU A 136 -13.73 -14.98 -3.06
C LEU A 136 -14.04 -13.77 -3.95
N ALA A 137 -14.84 -13.94 -5.00
CA ALA A 137 -15.23 -12.86 -5.89
C ALA A 137 -16.01 -11.79 -5.11
N GLY A 138 -15.58 -10.53 -5.25
CA GLY A 138 -16.18 -9.39 -4.55
C GLY A 138 -15.60 -9.10 -3.16
N LEU A 139 -14.63 -9.89 -2.67
CA LEU A 139 -13.87 -9.49 -1.49
C LEU A 139 -13.12 -8.18 -1.75
N THR A 140 -13.19 -7.28 -0.78
CA THR A 140 -12.43 -6.03 -0.82
C THR A 140 -11.05 -6.26 -0.21
N VAL A 141 -10.01 -5.96 -0.98
CA VAL A 141 -8.63 -5.91 -0.49
C VAL A 141 -8.36 -4.48 -0.02
N LEU A 142 -7.98 -4.34 1.25
CA LEU A 142 -7.68 -3.04 1.85
C LEU A 142 -6.42 -2.42 1.23
N SER A 143 -6.27 -1.10 1.39
CA SER A 143 -5.04 -0.40 1.05
C SER A 143 -3.86 -1.00 1.84
N PRO A 144 -2.71 -1.31 1.22
CA PRO A 144 -1.60 -1.93 1.93
C PRO A 144 -1.09 -1.04 3.07
N VAL A 145 -0.76 -1.66 4.20
CA VAL A 145 -0.02 -0.96 5.27
C VAL A 145 1.36 -0.62 4.71
N PRO A 146 1.75 0.66 4.63
CA PRO A 146 3.05 1.05 4.13
C PRO A 146 4.15 0.59 5.10
N SER A 147 5.35 0.37 4.56
CA SER A 147 6.53 0.26 5.40
C SER A 147 6.87 1.62 5.99
N GLU A 148 7.34 1.63 7.23
CA GLU A 148 7.83 2.84 7.87
C GLU A 148 9.00 3.46 7.08
N ASN A 149 9.85 2.61 6.51
CA ASN A 149 11.04 3.03 5.78
C ASN A 149 11.14 2.26 4.45
N THR A 150 11.28 3.00 3.34
CA THR A 150 11.47 2.40 2.00
C THR A 150 12.93 2.06 1.68
N THR A 151 13.86 2.51 2.53
CA THR A 151 15.30 2.28 2.46
C THR A 151 15.83 1.96 3.86
N GLY A 152 16.98 1.32 3.99
CA GLY A 152 17.58 0.99 5.29
C GLY A 152 16.82 -0.04 6.14
N TYR A 153 15.65 -0.52 5.69
CA TYR A 153 14.81 -1.43 6.47
C TYR A 153 15.35 -2.85 6.57
N ARG A 154 16.16 -3.29 5.60
CA ARG A 154 16.49 -4.70 5.41
C ARG A 154 17.61 -5.12 6.35
N ASN A 155 17.29 -6.01 7.29
CA ASN A 155 18.19 -6.50 8.34
C ASN A 155 18.91 -7.83 7.97
N HIS A 156 18.67 -8.38 6.78
CA HIS A 156 19.29 -9.61 6.29
C HIS A 156 19.73 -9.49 4.82
N ALA A 157 21.00 -9.78 4.58
CA ALA A 157 21.59 -9.89 3.25
C ALA A 157 22.22 -11.27 3.05
N ARG A 158 22.06 -11.83 1.84
CA ARG A 158 22.81 -12.99 1.36
C ARG A 158 23.52 -12.61 0.07
N PHE A 159 24.84 -12.50 0.15
CA PHE A 159 25.70 -12.11 -0.95
C PHE A 159 26.23 -13.32 -1.69
N THR A 160 26.36 -13.15 -3.00
CA THR A 160 27.18 -14.02 -3.84
C THR A 160 28.62 -13.53 -3.80
N ILE A 161 29.57 -14.45 -3.76
CA ILE A 161 31.00 -14.12 -3.82
C ILE A 161 31.49 -14.21 -5.27
N GLY A 162 32.09 -13.12 -5.73
CA GLY A 162 32.70 -12.98 -7.04
C GLY A 162 34.23 -13.13 -7.02
N PRO A 163 34.89 -12.83 -8.15
CA PRO A 163 36.34 -12.90 -8.27
C PRO A 163 37.06 -12.11 -7.18
N GLY A 164 38.13 -12.70 -6.62
CA GLY A 164 38.93 -12.05 -5.58
C GLY A 164 38.20 -11.82 -4.26
N GLY A 165 37.08 -12.52 -3.99
CA GLY A 165 36.35 -12.39 -2.74
C GLY A 165 35.43 -11.16 -2.67
N THR A 166 35.09 -10.54 -3.79
CA THR A 166 34.14 -9.41 -3.83
C THR A 166 32.71 -9.87 -3.56
N LEU A 167 31.93 -9.07 -2.84
CA LEU A 167 30.53 -9.35 -2.52
C LEU A 167 29.61 -8.61 -3.49
N GLY A 168 28.50 -9.26 -3.80
CA GLY A 168 27.48 -8.68 -4.67
C GLY A 168 26.33 -9.63 -4.95
N TYR A 169 25.69 -9.39 -6.09
CA TYR A 169 24.51 -10.11 -6.55
C TYR A 169 24.71 -10.68 -7.94
N VAL A 170 23.65 -11.26 -8.48
CA VAL A 170 23.60 -11.73 -9.86
C VAL A 170 23.03 -10.60 -10.72
N ASN A 171 23.58 -10.45 -11.91
CA ASN A 171 23.06 -9.51 -12.90
C ASN A 171 21.73 -10.04 -13.45
N HIS A 172 20.70 -9.20 -13.49
CA HIS A 172 19.34 -9.54 -13.93
C HIS A 172 19.32 -10.14 -15.34
N THR A 173 20.04 -9.48 -16.27
CA THR A 173 20.09 -9.85 -17.69
C THR A 173 21.13 -10.94 -17.98
N THR A 174 22.38 -10.69 -17.64
CA THR A 174 23.51 -11.55 -18.07
C THR A 174 23.73 -12.76 -17.16
N ARG A 175 23.08 -12.79 -15.99
CA ARG A 175 23.26 -13.81 -14.95
C ARG A 175 24.69 -13.94 -14.42
N ARG A 176 25.57 -12.98 -14.74
CA ARG A 176 26.94 -12.88 -14.25
C ARG A 176 26.99 -12.18 -12.90
N PHE A 177 28.10 -12.35 -12.18
CA PHE A 177 28.33 -11.63 -10.93
C PHE A 177 28.30 -10.10 -11.15
N LEU A 178 27.62 -9.40 -10.25
CA LEU A 178 27.54 -7.95 -10.16
C LEU A 178 28.03 -7.54 -8.77
N ARG A 179 29.20 -6.89 -8.71
CA ARG A 179 29.71 -6.29 -7.46
C ARG A 179 28.76 -5.20 -6.98
N VAL A 180 28.46 -5.21 -5.69
CA VAL A 180 27.65 -4.16 -5.04
C VAL A 180 28.40 -3.67 -3.82
N ASP A 181 28.78 -2.39 -3.82
CA ASP A 181 29.53 -1.78 -2.72
C ASP A 181 28.61 -1.21 -1.63
N ARG A 182 27.35 -0.94 -1.99
CA ARG A 182 26.32 -0.42 -1.10
C ARG A 182 24.93 -0.76 -1.65
N CYS A 183 24.00 -1.12 -0.77
CA CYS A 183 22.60 -1.32 -1.10
C CYS A 183 21.72 -0.42 -0.24
N ASP A 184 20.91 0.44 -0.87
CA ASP A 184 20.05 1.39 -0.15
C ASP A 184 18.93 0.72 0.63
N LEU A 185 18.54 -0.52 0.29
CA LEU A 185 17.56 -1.27 1.10
C LEU A 185 18.14 -1.76 2.42
N MET A 186 19.46 -1.98 2.48
CA MET A 186 20.10 -2.60 3.65
C MET A 186 20.28 -1.60 4.77
N HIS A 187 20.08 -2.08 6.00
CA HIS A 187 20.43 -1.36 7.20
C HIS A 187 21.90 -0.87 7.13
N PRO A 188 22.22 0.36 7.57
CA PRO A 188 23.57 0.92 7.51
C PRO A 188 24.65 -0.02 8.07
N ALA A 189 24.37 -0.69 9.19
CA ALA A 189 25.27 -1.65 9.82
C ALA A 189 25.65 -2.84 8.92
N ILE A 190 24.77 -3.26 8.00
CA ILE A 190 25.07 -4.28 7.00
C ILE A 190 25.92 -3.71 5.88
N ASN A 191 25.67 -2.47 5.45
CA ASN A 191 26.53 -1.79 4.47
C ASN A 191 27.94 -1.55 5.02
N ASP A 192 28.08 -1.23 6.30
CA ASP A 192 29.38 -1.09 6.97
C ASP A 192 30.12 -2.44 7.02
N ALA A 193 29.39 -3.53 7.32
CA ALA A 193 29.96 -4.86 7.27
C ALA A 193 30.36 -5.25 5.84
N LEU A 194 29.50 -5.00 4.85
CA LEU A 194 29.77 -5.22 3.42
C LEU A 194 31.06 -4.52 3.00
N ALA A 195 31.23 -3.24 3.35
CA ALA A 195 32.42 -2.46 3.00
C ALA A 195 33.72 -3.08 3.55
N LYS A 196 33.70 -3.60 4.78
CA LYS A 196 34.86 -4.29 5.40
C LYS A 196 35.11 -5.68 4.78
N LEU A 197 34.06 -6.34 4.30
CA LEU A 197 34.12 -7.71 3.76
C LEU A 197 34.52 -7.76 2.29
N GLN A 198 34.42 -6.64 1.56
CA GLN A 198 34.79 -6.60 0.14
C GLN A 198 36.22 -7.11 -0.06
N GLU A 199 36.39 -8.03 -1.01
CA GLU A 199 37.69 -8.64 -1.40
C GLU A 199 38.31 -9.58 -0.36
N HIS A 200 37.65 -9.76 0.79
CA HIS A 200 38.12 -10.68 1.81
C HIS A 200 37.44 -12.06 1.71
N ALA A 201 36.32 -12.20 0.97
CA ALA A 201 35.45 -13.39 0.99
C ALA A 201 35.78 -14.59 0.08
N ALA A 202 37.01 -14.70 -0.41
CA ALA A 202 37.36 -15.64 -1.48
C ALA A 202 37.21 -17.14 -1.14
N GLU A 203 37.12 -17.53 0.13
CA GLU A 203 37.06 -18.92 0.58
C GLU A 203 35.65 -19.53 0.61
N THR A 204 34.60 -18.76 0.28
CA THR A 204 33.21 -19.21 0.17
C THR A 204 32.56 -18.73 -1.12
N THR A 205 31.44 -19.33 -1.52
CA THR A 205 30.65 -18.91 -2.68
C THR A 205 29.45 -18.03 -2.30
N GLN A 206 29.07 -18.04 -1.02
CA GLN A 206 27.97 -17.28 -0.46
C GLN A 206 28.32 -16.80 0.95
N LEU A 207 27.85 -15.61 1.31
CA LEU A 207 28.00 -15.05 2.65
C LEU A 207 26.70 -14.37 3.08
N SER A 208 26.21 -14.71 4.26
CA SER A 208 25.01 -14.14 4.87
C SER A 208 25.41 -13.17 5.99
N ILE A 209 24.77 -12.01 6.02
CA ILE A 209 24.87 -11.03 7.11
C ILE A 209 23.46 -10.78 7.64
N ARG A 210 23.23 -11.04 8.92
CA ARG A 210 22.05 -10.58 9.65
C ARG A 210 22.48 -9.59 10.71
N TYR A 211 21.61 -8.63 10.97
CA TYR A 211 21.82 -7.60 11.98
C TYR A 211 20.54 -7.45 12.80
N GLY A 212 20.66 -7.46 14.12
CA GLY A 212 19.56 -7.10 15.01
C GLY A 212 19.45 -5.58 15.08
N VAL A 213 18.43 -5.02 14.46
CA VAL A 213 18.19 -3.57 14.36
C VAL A 213 18.07 -2.95 15.75
N ASN A 214 17.41 -3.65 16.68
CA ASN A 214 17.15 -3.16 18.03
C ASN A 214 18.18 -3.61 19.08
N THR A 215 19.08 -4.54 18.73
CA THR A 215 20.08 -5.12 19.66
C THR A 215 21.52 -4.76 19.29
N GLY A 216 21.77 -4.41 18.02
CA GLY A 216 23.11 -4.26 17.47
C GLY A 216 23.86 -5.57 17.22
N ASP A 217 23.21 -6.73 17.40
CA ASP A 217 23.86 -8.03 17.29
C ASP A 217 24.06 -8.43 15.82
N TYR A 218 25.13 -9.19 15.54
CA TYR A 218 25.49 -9.64 14.20
C TYR A 218 25.50 -11.16 14.09
N LEU A 219 25.06 -11.64 12.93
CA LEU A 219 25.31 -13.01 12.49
C LEU A 219 25.89 -12.98 11.09
N ILE A 220 27.18 -13.34 10.98
CA ILE A 220 27.89 -13.44 9.71
C ILE A 220 28.26 -14.90 9.47
N GLN A 221 27.80 -15.47 8.36
CA GLN A 221 27.98 -16.89 8.03
C GLN A 221 28.42 -17.06 6.56
N PRO A 222 29.32 -18.01 6.22
CA PRO A 222 29.94 -18.99 7.11
C PRO A 222 31.00 -18.39 8.05
N LYS A 223 31.62 -19.23 8.90
CA LYS A 223 32.82 -18.85 9.64
C LYS A 223 33.98 -18.63 8.66
N MET A 224 34.62 -17.48 8.75
CA MET A 224 35.79 -17.14 7.94
C MET A 224 37.09 -17.41 8.71
N VAL A 225 38.13 -17.88 8.03
CA VAL A 225 39.40 -18.30 8.62
C VAL A 225 40.53 -17.36 8.23
N GLY A 226 41.24 -16.83 9.24
CA GLY A 226 42.45 -16.02 9.01
C GLY A 226 42.18 -14.59 8.54
N TRP A 227 40.97 -14.07 8.76
CA TRP A 227 40.63 -12.68 8.41
C TRP A 227 40.83 -11.77 9.61
N ASP A 228 41.56 -10.67 9.40
CA ASP A 228 41.75 -9.60 10.39
C ASP A 228 41.16 -8.30 9.84
N ILE A 229 39.82 -8.23 9.83
CA ILE A 229 39.06 -7.07 9.31
C ILE A 229 38.15 -6.44 10.39
N GLY A 230 38.33 -6.83 11.65
CA GLY A 230 37.54 -6.31 12.78
C GLY A 230 36.07 -6.71 12.78
N LEU A 231 35.73 -7.86 12.18
CA LEU A 231 34.38 -8.46 12.22
C LEU A 231 34.47 -9.94 12.61
N GLU A 232 33.61 -10.37 13.52
CA GLU A 232 33.45 -11.78 13.86
C GLU A 232 32.50 -12.47 12.87
N SER A 233 32.82 -13.72 12.53
CA SER A 233 31.98 -14.58 11.69
C SER A 233 31.90 -15.99 12.29
N GLY A 234 30.87 -16.74 11.89
CA GLY A 234 30.62 -18.09 12.39
C GLY A 234 29.71 -18.14 13.61
N GLN A 235 29.09 -17.02 14.01
CA GLN A 235 28.10 -16.97 15.09
C GLN A 235 26.97 -17.98 14.80
N LYS A 236 26.51 -18.75 15.79
CA LYS A 236 25.45 -19.76 15.53
C LYS A 236 24.06 -19.15 15.45
N HIS A 237 23.89 -18.00 16.10
CA HIS A 237 22.66 -17.23 16.20
C HIS A 237 23.01 -15.75 16.38
N TYR A 238 22.02 -14.88 16.17
CA TYR A 238 22.03 -13.50 16.67
C TYR A 238 20.76 -13.27 17.51
N GLN A 239 20.68 -12.10 18.12
CA GLN A 239 19.51 -11.60 18.82
C GLN A 239 18.88 -10.42 18.08
N GLU A 240 17.56 -10.36 18.06
CA GLU A 240 16.78 -9.20 17.64
C GLU A 240 15.68 -8.94 18.66
N SER A 241 15.27 -7.69 18.85
CA SER A 241 14.16 -7.35 19.73
C SER A 241 12.94 -6.95 18.92
N MET A 242 11.77 -7.49 19.27
CA MET A 242 10.47 -7.11 18.73
C MET A 242 9.49 -6.87 19.86
N LEU A 243 8.80 -5.72 19.87
CA LEU A 243 7.80 -5.34 20.87
C LEU A 243 8.31 -5.49 22.32
N GLY A 244 9.57 -5.17 22.56
CA GLY A 244 10.22 -5.29 23.87
C GLY A 244 10.67 -6.71 24.25
N HIS A 245 10.42 -7.72 23.41
CA HIS A 245 10.88 -9.09 23.64
C HIS A 245 12.09 -9.44 22.76
N THR A 246 13.12 -10.05 23.35
CA THR A 246 14.34 -10.43 22.62
C THR A 246 14.24 -11.86 22.11
N PHE A 247 14.43 -12.04 20.79
CA PHE A 247 14.43 -13.30 20.08
C PHE A 247 15.85 -13.71 19.72
N ARG A 248 16.26 -14.91 20.13
CA ARG A 248 17.39 -15.63 19.56
C ARG A 248 16.96 -16.26 18.25
N VAL A 249 17.78 -16.08 17.21
CA VAL A 249 17.53 -16.63 15.87
C VAL A 249 18.79 -17.29 15.34
N ALA A 250 18.77 -18.61 15.19
CA ALA A 250 19.88 -19.35 14.59
C ALA A 250 20.00 -19.09 13.09
N SER A 251 21.20 -19.34 12.54
CA SER A 251 21.47 -19.14 11.12
C SER A 251 20.49 -19.78 10.12
N PRO A 252 20.02 -21.03 10.31
CA PRO A 252 19.04 -21.63 9.40
C PRO A 252 17.60 -21.18 9.69
N SER A 253 17.33 -20.56 10.84
CA SER A 253 15.99 -20.15 11.25
C SER A 253 15.54 -18.91 10.47
N PHE A 254 14.25 -18.85 10.14
CA PHE A 254 13.65 -17.69 9.51
C PHE A 254 13.38 -16.59 10.55
N PHE A 255 13.49 -15.34 10.11
CA PHE A 255 13.06 -14.16 10.85
C PHE A 255 12.76 -13.05 9.86
N GLN A 256 11.84 -12.15 10.21
CA GLN A 256 11.39 -11.11 9.29
C GLN A 256 12.50 -10.11 9.00
N VAL A 257 12.62 -9.72 7.72
CA VAL A 257 13.74 -8.88 7.26
C VAL A 257 13.55 -7.39 7.50
N ASN A 258 12.35 -6.99 7.92
CA ASN A 258 11.93 -5.62 8.17
C ASN A 258 11.25 -5.58 9.54
N THR A 259 12.04 -5.37 10.60
CA THR A 259 11.59 -5.51 11.99
C THR A 259 10.41 -4.58 12.32
N PRO A 260 10.44 -3.26 12.03
CA PRO A 260 9.33 -2.36 12.39
C PRO A 260 8.00 -2.71 11.71
N THR A 261 8.04 -3.06 10.42
CA THR A 261 6.82 -3.47 9.70
C THR A 261 6.31 -4.83 10.20
N ALA A 262 7.19 -5.77 10.56
CA ALA A 262 6.80 -7.05 11.15
C ALA A 262 6.16 -6.88 12.54
N GLU A 263 6.62 -5.92 13.35
CA GLU A 263 5.98 -5.57 14.63
C GLU A 263 4.55 -5.06 14.42
N GLY A 264 4.33 -4.22 13.40
CA GLY A 264 3.00 -3.77 12.99
C GLY A 264 2.07 -4.92 12.61
N MET A 265 2.58 -5.91 11.86
CA MET A 265 1.84 -7.13 11.53
C MET A 265 1.43 -7.92 12.78
N VAL A 266 2.33 -8.10 13.74
CA VAL A 266 2.01 -8.82 15.00
C VAL A 266 0.91 -8.10 15.77
N LYS A 267 0.96 -6.76 15.85
CA LYS A 267 -0.10 -5.95 16.49
C LYS A 267 -1.44 -6.15 15.78
N LEU A 268 -1.47 -6.02 14.46
CA LEU A 268 -2.67 -6.19 13.65
C LEU A 268 -3.29 -7.57 13.85
N VAL A 269 -2.49 -8.65 13.75
CA VAL A 269 -2.96 -10.02 13.98
C VAL A 269 -3.52 -10.18 15.40
N GLY A 270 -2.80 -9.69 16.41
CA GLY A 270 -3.23 -9.78 17.80
C GLY A 270 -4.51 -8.99 18.11
N GLU A 271 -4.73 -7.85 17.46
CA GLU A 271 -5.95 -7.05 17.57
C GLU A 271 -7.14 -7.72 16.88
N GLN A 272 -6.94 -8.20 15.65
CA GLN A 272 -8.02 -8.80 14.84
C GLN A 272 -8.45 -10.17 15.35
N LEU A 273 -7.52 -10.95 15.91
CA LEU A 273 -7.86 -12.20 16.58
C LEU A 273 -8.65 -12.00 17.87
N ARG A 274 -8.71 -10.79 18.47
CA ARG A 274 -9.53 -10.49 19.66
C ARG A 274 -9.43 -11.55 20.77
N LEU A 275 -8.22 -12.04 21.03
CA LEU A 275 -7.98 -13.12 21.98
C LEU A 275 -8.45 -12.72 23.39
N THR A 276 -9.03 -13.67 24.10
CA THR A 276 -9.42 -13.52 25.51
C THR A 276 -8.55 -14.39 26.41
N PRO A 277 -8.39 -14.08 27.70
CA PRO A 277 -7.62 -14.89 28.64
C PRO A 277 -8.08 -16.35 28.79
N ASP A 278 -9.26 -16.71 28.27
CA ASP A 278 -9.78 -18.08 28.25
C ASP A 278 -9.49 -18.84 26.95
N ASP A 279 -9.09 -18.13 25.89
CA ASP A 279 -8.89 -18.70 24.55
C ASP A 279 -7.68 -19.62 24.49
N VAL A 280 -7.77 -20.65 23.66
CA VAL A 280 -6.62 -21.44 23.20
C VAL A 280 -6.22 -21.00 21.80
N LEU A 281 -4.97 -20.55 21.64
CA LEU A 281 -4.38 -20.18 20.35
C LEU A 281 -3.52 -21.32 19.82
N VAL A 282 -3.65 -21.65 18.53
CA VAL A 282 -2.65 -22.43 17.80
C VAL A 282 -1.85 -21.51 16.90
N ASP A 283 -0.53 -21.51 17.07
CA ASP A 283 0.44 -20.86 16.16
C ASP A 283 1.06 -21.94 15.27
N ALA A 284 0.56 -22.07 14.04
CA ALA A 284 1.06 -23.06 13.09
C ALA A 284 2.16 -22.48 12.21
N TYR A 285 3.18 -23.29 11.93
CA TYR A 285 4.42 -22.84 11.28
C TYR A 285 5.17 -21.79 12.12
N ALA A 286 5.20 -21.99 13.44
CA ALA A 286 5.58 -20.99 14.42
C ALA A 286 7.03 -20.47 14.28
N GLY A 287 7.91 -21.20 13.58
CA GLY A 287 9.31 -20.83 13.42
C GLY A 287 10.01 -20.67 14.77
N VAL A 288 10.55 -19.48 15.03
CA VAL A 288 11.20 -19.15 16.31
C VAL A 288 10.21 -18.66 17.39
N GLY A 289 8.90 -18.77 17.14
CA GLY A 289 7.82 -18.48 18.08
C GLY A 289 7.45 -17.01 18.20
N VAL A 290 7.54 -16.21 17.13
CA VAL A 290 7.27 -14.76 17.20
C VAL A 290 5.84 -14.48 17.65
N PHE A 291 4.84 -15.03 16.96
CA PHE A 291 3.43 -14.86 17.35
C PHE A 291 3.15 -15.55 18.68
N ALA A 292 3.60 -16.79 18.85
CA ALA A 292 3.41 -17.53 20.09
C ALA A 292 3.88 -16.76 21.33
N VAL A 293 5.06 -16.14 21.27
CA VAL A 293 5.62 -15.39 22.40
C VAL A 293 4.92 -14.05 22.59
N LEU A 294 4.67 -13.30 21.51
CA LEU A 294 4.12 -11.94 21.61
C LEU A 294 2.61 -11.88 21.85
N LEU A 295 1.90 -13.00 21.71
CA LEU A 295 0.46 -13.09 21.95
C LEU A 295 0.09 -13.99 23.15
N ALA A 296 1.08 -14.59 23.81
CA ALA A 296 0.85 -15.50 24.94
C ALA A 296 0.16 -14.82 26.14
N ASP A 297 0.37 -13.53 26.36
CA ASP A 297 -0.25 -12.79 27.47
C ASP A 297 -1.75 -12.51 27.24
N ARG A 298 -2.25 -12.72 26.02
CA ARG A 298 -3.65 -12.46 25.63
C ARG A 298 -4.56 -13.69 25.69
N CYS A 299 -4.01 -14.87 25.97
CA CYS A 299 -4.75 -16.12 25.90
C CYS A 299 -4.38 -17.09 27.03
N LYS A 300 -5.23 -18.09 27.24
CA LYS A 300 -5.01 -19.11 28.27
C LYS A 300 -3.79 -19.96 27.96
N GLN A 301 -3.64 -20.35 26.70
CA GLN A 301 -2.61 -21.27 26.24
C GLN A 301 -2.31 -21.02 24.76
N VAL A 302 -1.04 -21.12 24.40
CA VAL A 302 -0.57 -21.19 23.02
C VAL A 302 -0.02 -22.57 22.72
N LEU A 303 -0.50 -23.21 21.65
CA LEU A 303 0.12 -24.38 21.04
C LEU A 303 0.88 -23.95 19.79
N ALA A 304 2.21 -23.97 19.84
CA ALA A 304 3.07 -23.61 18.72
C ALA A 304 3.58 -24.86 17.99
N ILE A 305 3.33 -24.96 16.69
CA ILE A 305 3.71 -26.12 15.86
C ILE A 305 4.79 -25.71 14.85
N GLU A 306 5.91 -26.44 14.84
CA GLU A 306 7.04 -26.16 13.96
C GLU A 306 7.80 -27.44 13.61
N GLU A 307 8.19 -27.62 12.34
CA GLU A 307 8.88 -28.82 11.86
C GLU A 307 10.40 -28.75 12.04
N SER A 308 10.97 -27.55 12.01
CA SER A 308 12.40 -27.31 12.15
C SER A 308 12.83 -27.43 13.61
N SER A 309 13.55 -28.51 13.91
CA SER A 309 14.16 -28.72 15.23
C SER A 309 15.09 -27.57 15.67
N ALA A 310 15.74 -26.88 14.72
CA ALA A 310 16.57 -25.71 15.01
C ALA A 310 15.72 -24.53 15.46
N ALA A 311 14.61 -24.26 14.77
CA ALA A 311 13.70 -23.18 15.10
C ALA A 311 12.98 -23.42 16.44
N VAL A 312 12.50 -24.65 16.71
CA VAL A 312 11.92 -25.01 18.02
C VAL A 312 12.92 -24.84 19.18
N LYS A 313 14.20 -25.13 18.94
CA LYS A 313 15.24 -24.92 19.97
C LYS A 313 15.41 -23.45 20.31
N ASP A 314 15.30 -22.57 19.32
CA ASP A 314 15.30 -21.12 19.52
C ASP A 314 14.01 -20.66 20.18
N ALA A 315 12.86 -21.12 19.69
CA ALA A 315 11.54 -20.77 20.22
C ALA A 315 11.40 -21.10 21.70
N ARG A 316 11.93 -22.24 22.15
CA ARG A 316 11.96 -22.59 23.59
C ARG A 316 12.79 -21.63 24.44
N VAL A 317 13.87 -21.08 23.89
CA VAL A 317 14.67 -20.06 24.59
C VAL A 317 13.95 -18.72 24.56
N ASN A 318 13.32 -18.39 23.44
CA ASN A 318 12.53 -17.17 23.29
C ASN A 318 11.30 -17.17 24.23
N ALA A 319 10.75 -18.34 24.56
CA ALA A 319 9.64 -18.50 25.49
C ALA A 319 10.05 -18.68 26.96
N GLU A 320 11.34 -18.57 27.31
CA GLU A 320 11.77 -18.67 28.70
C GLU A 320 11.06 -17.63 29.57
N GLY A 321 10.40 -18.08 30.64
CA GLY A 321 9.59 -17.22 31.51
C GLY A 321 8.12 -17.08 31.11
N ILE A 322 7.69 -17.70 30.00
CA ILE A 322 6.29 -17.67 29.52
C ILE A 322 5.70 -19.09 29.63
N PRO A 323 4.98 -19.40 30.73
CA PRO A 323 4.65 -20.78 31.09
C PRO A 323 3.49 -21.39 30.28
N ASN A 324 2.71 -20.58 29.57
CA ASN A 324 1.51 -21.00 28.86
C ASN A 324 1.74 -21.29 27.36
N ILE A 325 3.00 -21.41 26.92
CA ILE A 325 3.34 -21.81 25.55
C ILE A 325 3.82 -23.26 25.54
N GLU A 326 3.22 -24.07 24.68
CA GLU A 326 3.63 -25.44 24.43
C GLU A 326 4.08 -25.62 22.98
N PHE A 327 5.33 -26.06 22.79
CA PHE A 327 5.90 -26.31 21.46
C PHE A 327 5.77 -27.79 21.06
N ARG A 328 5.17 -28.02 19.89
CA ARG A 328 5.05 -29.34 19.24
C ARG A 328 5.97 -29.40 18.02
N LEU A 329 7.00 -30.24 18.09
CA LEU A 329 7.90 -30.50 16.97
C LEU A 329 7.24 -31.47 15.99
N GLY A 330 6.99 -31.01 14.77
CA GLY A 330 6.37 -31.81 13.71
C GLY A 330 5.81 -30.94 12.60
N LYS A 331 5.39 -31.57 11.51
CA LYS A 331 4.71 -30.87 10.43
C LYS A 331 3.32 -30.45 10.87
N THR A 332 2.92 -29.24 10.49
CA THR A 332 1.61 -28.68 10.84
C THR A 332 0.47 -29.64 10.50
N GLU A 333 0.47 -30.21 9.30
CA GLU A 333 -0.59 -31.09 8.85
C GLU A 333 -0.65 -32.45 9.57
N ASP A 334 0.48 -32.89 10.13
CA ASP A 334 0.54 -34.13 10.91
C ASP A 334 0.11 -33.89 12.37
N VAL A 335 0.49 -32.74 12.95
CA VAL A 335 0.17 -32.40 14.34
C VAL A 335 -1.27 -31.90 14.48
N MET A 336 -1.74 -31.01 13.60
CA MET A 336 -3.08 -30.41 13.71
C MET A 336 -4.20 -31.46 13.69
N GLY A 337 -4.07 -32.52 12.88
CA GLY A 337 -5.07 -33.59 12.80
C GLY A 337 -5.18 -34.46 14.06
N THR A 338 -4.21 -34.35 14.98
CA THR A 338 -4.13 -35.12 16.23
C THR A 338 -4.45 -34.30 17.48
N LEU A 339 -4.84 -33.04 17.33
CA LEU A 339 -5.19 -32.19 18.46
C LEU A 339 -6.50 -32.69 19.10
N ASP A 340 -6.41 -33.04 20.39
CA ASP A 340 -7.57 -33.42 21.21
C ASP A 340 -8.33 -32.19 21.78
N ILE A 341 -7.78 -30.99 21.57
CA ILE A 341 -8.38 -29.73 21.97
C ILE A 341 -8.89 -28.97 20.76
N VAL A 342 -10.02 -28.29 20.91
CA VAL A 342 -10.55 -27.37 19.90
C VAL A 342 -9.96 -25.99 20.19
N PRO A 343 -9.11 -25.44 19.30
CA PRO A 343 -8.59 -24.09 19.48
C PRO A 343 -9.68 -23.04 19.24
N ASP A 344 -9.63 -21.93 19.97
CA ASP A 344 -10.50 -20.78 19.73
C ASP A 344 -10.01 -19.92 18.57
N ALA A 345 -8.69 -19.89 18.37
CA ALA A 345 -8.05 -19.16 17.28
C ALA A 345 -6.87 -19.94 16.68
N VAL A 346 -6.61 -19.74 15.38
CA VAL A 346 -5.47 -20.32 14.68
C VAL A 346 -4.75 -19.24 13.88
N ILE A 347 -3.42 -19.20 13.99
CA ILE A 347 -2.53 -18.46 13.09
C ILE A 347 -1.93 -19.46 12.09
N LEU A 348 -1.99 -19.14 10.80
CA LEU A 348 -1.37 -19.88 9.71
C LEU A 348 -0.37 -18.96 9.01
N ASP A 349 0.93 -19.20 9.18
CA ASP A 349 2.01 -18.47 8.47
C ASP A 349 2.89 -19.43 7.64
N PRO A 350 2.34 -20.08 6.60
CA PRO A 350 3.08 -21.06 5.82
C PRO A 350 4.16 -20.42 4.93
N SER A 351 5.03 -21.28 4.39
CA SER A 351 5.95 -20.89 3.32
C SER A 351 5.21 -20.46 2.04
N ARG A 352 5.95 -20.00 1.02
CA ARG A 352 5.40 -19.63 -0.31
C ARG A 352 4.53 -20.68 -0.99
N GLN A 353 4.61 -21.95 -0.60
CA GLN A 353 3.76 -23.00 -1.17
C GLN A 353 2.31 -22.94 -0.64
N GLY A 354 2.06 -22.18 0.42
CA GLY A 354 0.82 -22.19 1.20
C GLY A 354 0.72 -23.39 2.15
N CYS A 355 -0.48 -23.59 2.70
CA CYS A 355 -0.77 -24.71 3.58
C CYS A 355 -0.87 -26.04 2.82
N ASP A 356 -0.42 -27.13 3.43
CA ASP A 356 -0.77 -28.47 2.97
C ASP A 356 -2.28 -28.67 3.09
N ARG A 357 -2.88 -29.41 2.14
CA ARG A 357 -4.32 -29.66 2.12
C ARG A 357 -4.82 -30.32 3.42
N ARG A 358 -4.05 -31.23 4.00
CA ARG A 358 -4.41 -31.91 5.26
C ARG A 358 -4.42 -30.95 6.45
N ALA A 359 -3.59 -29.90 6.44
CA ALA A 359 -3.64 -28.85 7.46
C ALA A 359 -4.94 -28.04 7.33
N LEU A 360 -5.34 -27.64 6.12
CA LEU A 360 -6.60 -26.92 5.88
C LEU A 360 -7.81 -27.78 6.26
N ASP A 361 -7.82 -29.07 5.89
CA ASP A 361 -8.87 -30.00 6.27
C ASP A 361 -8.95 -30.16 7.80
N ALA A 362 -7.81 -30.15 8.51
CA ALA A 362 -7.77 -30.18 9.97
C ALA A 362 -8.33 -28.88 10.58
N VAL A 363 -8.00 -27.71 10.05
CA VAL A 363 -8.57 -26.41 10.46
C VAL A 363 -10.09 -26.41 10.28
N ILE A 364 -10.57 -26.86 9.12
CA ILE A 364 -12.01 -26.99 8.81
C ILE A 364 -12.71 -27.92 9.80
N LYS A 365 -12.08 -29.06 10.14
CA LYS A 365 -12.63 -30.02 11.10
C LYS A 365 -12.65 -29.48 12.53
N LEU A 366 -11.60 -28.78 12.94
CA LEU A 366 -11.50 -28.18 14.27
C LEU A 366 -12.42 -26.97 14.43
N ALA A 367 -12.71 -26.27 13.33
CA ALA A 367 -13.61 -25.12 13.29
C ALA A 367 -13.32 -24.05 14.37
N PRO A 368 -12.08 -23.53 14.47
CA PRO A 368 -11.79 -22.42 15.37
C PRO A 368 -12.68 -21.22 15.07
N LYS A 369 -12.98 -20.40 16.09
CA LYS A 369 -13.83 -19.22 15.90
C LYS A 369 -13.20 -18.20 14.97
N ARG A 370 -11.87 -18.08 15.02
CA ARG A 370 -11.08 -17.04 14.34
C ARG A 370 -9.81 -17.63 13.72
N ILE A 371 -9.45 -17.15 12.54
CA ILE A 371 -8.21 -17.55 11.85
C ILE A 371 -7.51 -16.28 11.36
N ALA A 372 -6.20 -16.20 11.59
CA ALA A 372 -5.33 -15.26 10.89
C ALA A 372 -4.44 -16.06 9.92
N TYR A 373 -4.61 -15.82 8.63
CA TYR A 373 -3.79 -16.41 7.58
C TYR A 373 -2.81 -15.35 7.08
N ILE A 374 -1.52 -15.57 7.24
CA ILE A 374 -0.44 -14.72 6.74
C ILE A 374 0.18 -15.39 5.51
N SER A 375 0.38 -14.63 4.43
CA SER A 375 0.96 -15.14 3.19
C SER A 375 1.84 -14.13 2.50
N CYS A 376 3.01 -14.58 2.07
CA CYS A 376 3.85 -13.86 1.14
C CYS A 376 3.59 -14.19 -0.35
N GLU A 377 2.65 -15.11 -0.63
CA GLU A 377 2.32 -15.58 -1.98
C GLU A 377 0.80 -15.46 -2.25
N PRO A 378 0.36 -14.48 -3.07
CA PRO A 378 -1.05 -14.26 -3.38
C PRO A 378 -1.76 -15.43 -4.04
N GLU A 379 -1.09 -16.23 -4.88
CA GLU A 379 -1.71 -17.40 -5.52
C GLU A 379 -2.04 -18.50 -4.51
N ALA A 380 -1.11 -18.78 -3.61
CA ALA A 380 -1.30 -19.74 -2.53
C ALA A 380 -2.38 -19.26 -1.55
N LEU A 381 -2.35 -17.96 -1.20
CA LEU A 381 -3.38 -17.32 -0.37
C LEU A 381 -4.79 -17.53 -0.98
N ALA A 382 -4.97 -17.18 -2.25
CA ALA A 382 -6.27 -17.31 -2.92
C ALA A 382 -6.77 -18.76 -2.95
N ARG A 383 -5.88 -19.72 -3.26
CA ARG A 383 -6.21 -21.14 -3.23
C ARG A 383 -6.66 -21.60 -1.84
N ASP A 384 -5.91 -21.23 -0.80
CA ASP A 384 -6.14 -21.74 0.55
C ASP A 384 -7.36 -21.08 1.21
N LEU A 385 -7.57 -19.78 0.99
CA LEU A 385 -8.78 -19.09 1.42
C LEU A 385 -10.03 -19.67 0.74
N ALA A 386 -9.97 -20.02 -0.55
CA ALA A 386 -11.11 -20.63 -1.23
C ALA A 386 -11.50 -21.97 -0.57
N ILE A 387 -10.53 -22.80 -0.21
CA ILE A 387 -10.77 -24.07 0.50
C ILE A 387 -11.40 -23.82 1.89
N LEU A 388 -10.90 -22.84 2.65
CA LEU A 388 -11.43 -22.51 3.98
C LEU A 388 -12.87 -21.95 3.88
N VAL A 389 -13.15 -21.14 2.87
CA VAL A 389 -14.49 -20.57 2.61
C VAL A 389 -15.45 -21.62 2.05
N GLU A 390 -15.01 -22.59 1.26
CA GLU A 390 -15.84 -23.77 0.95
C GLU A 390 -16.24 -24.54 2.22
N GLY A 391 -15.35 -24.52 3.23
CA GLY A 391 -15.61 -24.97 4.59
C GLY A 391 -16.53 -24.02 5.39
N PRO A 392 -16.43 -23.99 6.72
CA PRO A 392 -17.37 -23.26 7.56
C PRO A 392 -16.98 -21.78 7.77
N PHE A 393 -15.97 -21.25 7.07
CA PHE A 393 -15.43 -19.92 7.33
C PHE A 393 -15.92 -18.86 6.35
N GLN A 394 -15.81 -17.60 6.75
CA GLN A 394 -15.93 -16.43 5.90
C GLN A 394 -14.69 -15.54 6.06
N VAL A 395 -14.32 -14.80 5.02
CA VAL A 395 -13.22 -13.82 5.09
C VAL A 395 -13.80 -12.49 5.54
N ASP A 396 -13.31 -11.99 6.66
CA ASP A 396 -13.74 -10.71 7.24
C ASP A 396 -12.85 -9.55 6.77
N MET A 397 -11.55 -9.82 6.54
CA MET A 397 -10.58 -8.81 6.15
C MET A 397 -9.46 -9.41 5.29
N VAL A 398 -8.98 -8.63 4.31
CA VAL A 398 -7.72 -8.87 3.58
C VAL A 398 -6.89 -7.61 3.63
N GLN A 399 -5.79 -7.64 4.39
CA GLN A 399 -4.89 -6.51 4.63
C GLN A 399 -3.50 -6.84 4.09
N PRO A 400 -3.10 -6.28 2.93
CA PRO A 400 -1.71 -6.33 2.49
C PRO A 400 -0.81 -5.51 3.43
N VAL A 401 0.43 -5.93 3.58
CA VAL A 401 1.47 -5.24 4.35
C VAL A 401 2.72 -5.17 3.49
N ASP A 402 3.31 -3.98 3.35
CA ASP A 402 4.52 -3.82 2.55
C ASP A 402 5.78 -4.11 3.37
N LEU A 403 6.12 -5.39 3.52
CA LEU A 403 7.34 -5.80 4.19
C LEU A 403 8.61 -5.58 3.32
N PHE A 404 8.42 -5.42 2.00
CA PHE A 404 9.50 -5.37 1.02
C PHE A 404 9.35 -4.21 0.01
N PRO A 405 9.46 -2.93 0.45
CA PRO A 405 9.47 -1.78 -0.45
C PRO A 405 10.49 -1.93 -1.59
N ASN A 406 10.15 -1.38 -2.77
CA ASN A 406 10.92 -1.44 -4.02
C ASN A 406 11.02 -2.83 -4.69
N THR A 407 10.32 -3.81 -4.14
CA THR A 407 10.21 -5.16 -4.70
C THR A 407 8.75 -5.50 -4.95
N HIS A 408 8.52 -6.48 -5.81
CA HIS A 408 7.19 -7.03 -6.09
C HIS A 408 6.65 -7.93 -4.97
N HIS A 409 7.48 -8.32 -4.00
CA HIS A 409 7.06 -9.20 -2.92
C HIS A 409 5.97 -8.53 -2.09
N THR A 410 4.92 -9.29 -1.83
CA THR A 410 3.79 -8.91 -0.99
C THR A 410 3.84 -9.69 0.31
N GLU A 411 3.33 -9.10 1.38
CA GLU A 411 2.89 -9.82 2.57
C GLU A 411 1.40 -9.51 2.72
N CYS A 412 0.58 -10.48 3.12
CA CYS A 412 -0.86 -10.27 3.23
C CYS A 412 -1.43 -11.06 4.40
N ILE A 413 -2.28 -10.39 5.17
CA ILE A 413 -2.96 -10.95 6.33
C ILE A 413 -4.44 -11.03 5.98
N ALA A 414 -5.00 -12.23 6.00
CA ALA A 414 -6.42 -12.47 5.90
C ALA A 414 -6.98 -12.91 7.25
N ILE A 415 -8.07 -12.28 7.68
CA ILE A 415 -8.79 -12.66 8.91
C ILE A 415 -10.07 -13.35 8.50
N LEU A 416 -10.31 -14.52 9.09
CA LEU A 416 -11.51 -15.30 8.88
C LEU A 416 -12.20 -15.57 10.20
N SER A 417 -13.53 -15.68 10.14
CA SER A 417 -14.36 -16.14 11.25
C SER A 417 -15.17 -17.36 10.84
N LEU A 418 -15.59 -18.13 11.83
CA LEU A 418 -16.58 -19.19 11.65
C LEU A 418 -17.94 -18.56 11.29
N ARG A 419 -18.58 -19.04 10.22
CA ARG A 419 -19.89 -18.52 9.78
C ARG A 419 -20.94 -18.65 10.88
N GLY A 420 -21.66 -17.57 11.14
CA GLY A 420 -22.65 -17.50 12.22
C GLY A 420 -22.06 -17.26 13.61
N ASP A 421 -20.73 -17.34 13.75
CA ASP A 421 -19.97 -16.85 14.90
C ASP A 421 -19.33 -15.48 14.59
N SER A 422 -19.83 -14.81 13.54
CA SER A 422 -19.70 -13.36 13.42
C SER A 422 -20.18 -12.81 14.76
N VAL A 423 -19.21 -12.35 15.56
CA VAL A 423 -19.44 -11.62 16.80
C VAL A 423 -20.65 -10.72 16.54
N GLY A 424 -21.68 -10.90 17.37
CA GLY A 424 -23.07 -10.68 17.02
C GLY A 424 -23.36 -9.33 16.36
N ALA A 425 -24.58 -9.22 15.83
CA ALA A 425 -25.19 -7.99 15.32
C ALA A 425 -25.31 -6.83 16.37
N GLU A 426 -24.50 -6.85 17.43
CA GLU A 426 -24.27 -5.76 18.39
C GLU A 426 -22.79 -5.30 18.43
N ASP A 427 -21.88 -6.04 17.79
CA ASP A 427 -20.42 -5.80 17.71
C ASP A 427 -19.93 -5.53 16.27
N GLU A 428 -20.84 -5.20 15.35
CA GLU A 428 -20.51 -4.47 14.11
C GLU A 428 -19.89 -3.08 14.40
N LYS A 429 -19.86 -2.64 15.67
CA LYS A 429 -19.31 -1.36 16.10
C LYS A 429 -17.80 -1.33 16.38
N THR A 430 -17.09 -2.47 16.30
CA THR A 430 -15.64 -2.50 16.65
C THR A 430 -14.78 -3.29 15.64
N LEU A 431 -15.24 -3.43 14.40
CA LEU A 431 -14.35 -3.63 13.26
C LEU A 431 -14.08 -2.25 12.70
N VAL A 432 -12.82 -1.82 12.64
CA VAL A 432 -12.42 -0.51 12.08
C VAL A 432 -12.68 -0.50 10.57
N LYS A 433 -13.96 -0.40 10.17
CA LYS A 433 -14.34 0.49 9.08
C LYS A 433 -14.17 1.89 9.64
N GLN A 434 -13.27 2.68 9.08
CA GLN A 434 -13.26 4.12 9.36
C GLN A 434 -14.66 4.64 8.98
N ASN A 435 -15.48 4.92 9.98
CA ASN A 435 -16.89 5.29 9.82
C ASN A 435 -16.99 6.82 9.70
N LEU A 436 -16.07 7.43 8.94
CA LEU A 436 -16.03 8.85 8.68
C LEU A 436 -16.95 9.17 7.50
N ILE A 437 -17.89 10.10 7.69
CA ILE A 437 -18.80 10.57 6.66
C ILE A 437 -18.54 12.05 6.40
N LEU A 438 -18.21 12.40 5.16
CA LEU A 438 -18.14 13.79 4.72
C LEU A 438 -19.55 14.26 4.29
N ALA A 439 -20.13 15.16 5.08
CA ALA A 439 -21.42 15.79 4.83
C ALA A 439 -21.29 16.95 3.81
N SER A 440 -20.78 16.67 2.61
CA SER A 440 -20.56 17.70 1.59
C SER A 440 -20.56 17.17 0.15
N GLU A 441 -21.26 17.90 -0.74
CA GLU A 441 -21.23 17.69 -2.19
C GLU A 441 -19.95 18.20 -2.86
N SER A 442 -19.18 19.05 -2.18
CA SER A 442 -18.04 19.75 -2.76
C SER A 442 -16.97 18.76 -3.24
N PRO A 443 -16.67 18.68 -4.55
CA PRO A 443 -15.56 17.87 -5.07
C PRO A 443 -14.22 18.25 -4.41
N ARG A 444 -14.00 19.55 -4.19
CA ARG A 444 -12.77 20.07 -3.57
C ARG A 444 -12.54 19.59 -2.15
N ARG A 445 -13.61 19.48 -1.35
CA ARG A 445 -13.50 18.99 0.03
C ARG A 445 -13.20 17.50 0.08
N ARG A 446 -13.72 16.74 -0.89
CA ARG A 446 -13.35 15.34 -1.08
C ARG A 446 -11.86 15.22 -1.41
N ASP A 447 -11.39 16.00 -2.37
CA ASP A 447 -9.99 15.96 -2.78
C ASP A 447 -9.05 16.37 -1.64
N LEU A 448 -9.38 17.44 -0.90
CA LEU A 448 -8.63 17.86 0.28
C LEU A 448 -8.66 16.81 1.40
N LEU A 449 -9.81 16.20 1.71
CA LEU A 449 -9.91 15.21 2.78
C LEU A 449 -9.08 13.95 2.49
N LYS A 450 -8.96 13.56 1.21
CA LYS A 450 -8.05 12.46 0.80
C LYS A 450 -6.58 12.74 1.14
N GLU A 451 -6.16 14.00 1.20
CA GLU A 451 -4.78 14.36 1.56
C GLU A 451 -4.41 13.97 3.00
N LEU A 452 -5.42 13.78 3.86
CA LEU A 452 -5.25 13.33 5.25
C LEU A 452 -5.09 11.81 5.39
N GLY A 453 -5.16 11.05 4.29
CA GLY A 453 -4.98 9.59 4.32
C GLY A 453 -6.05 8.86 5.11
N VAL A 454 -7.27 9.41 5.16
CA VAL A 454 -8.44 8.83 5.82
C VAL A 454 -9.44 8.30 4.79
N ASP A 455 -10.01 7.13 5.06
CA ASP A 455 -11.15 6.57 4.33
C ASP A 455 -12.45 7.24 4.81
N TYR A 456 -13.31 7.62 3.88
CA TYR A 456 -14.58 8.26 4.20
C TYR A 456 -15.67 7.97 3.16
N GLN A 457 -16.93 8.06 3.60
CA GLN A 457 -18.11 8.04 2.74
C GLN A 457 -18.61 9.47 2.50
N VAL A 458 -19.36 9.69 1.43
CA VAL A 458 -19.96 11.00 1.13
C VAL A 458 -21.46 10.89 1.24
N GLU A 459 -22.06 11.75 2.06
CA GLU A 459 -23.51 11.87 2.20
C GLU A 459 -23.90 13.35 2.13
N VAL A 460 -25.02 13.65 1.49
CA VAL A 460 -25.47 15.02 1.25
C VAL A 460 -26.60 15.34 2.20
N SER A 461 -26.46 16.43 2.95
CA SER A 461 -27.46 16.83 3.96
C SER A 461 -28.74 17.44 3.37
N GLY A 462 -28.70 17.99 2.15
CA GLY A 462 -29.86 18.60 1.47
C GLY A 462 -30.49 19.79 2.20
N VAL A 463 -29.75 20.43 3.11
CA VAL A 463 -30.26 21.44 4.04
C VAL A 463 -30.35 22.82 3.39
N ASP A 464 -31.40 23.57 3.72
CA ASP A 464 -31.52 25.00 3.37
C ASP A 464 -30.40 25.82 4.02
N GLU A 465 -29.54 26.40 3.18
CA GLU A 465 -28.35 27.19 3.53
C GLU A 465 -28.68 28.69 3.73
N THR A 466 -29.96 29.08 3.68
CA THR A 466 -30.38 30.47 3.87
C THR A 466 -30.13 30.94 5.32
N PRO A 467 -29.42 32.06 5.55
CA PRO A 467 -29.18 32.59 6.89
C PRO A 467 -30.49 32.96 7.62
N GLU A 468 -30.71 32.41 8.80
CA GLU A 468 -31.89 32.72 9.63
C GLU A 468 -31.82 34.13 10.24
N ASN A 469 -30.62 34.70 10.38
CA ASN A 469 -30.39 36.03 10.94
C ASN A 469 -29.47 36.85 10.01
N PRO A 470 -29.93 37.98 9.45
CA PRO A 470 -29.12 38.81 8.54
C PRO A 470 -27.99 39.59 9.24
N TYR A 471 -27.91 39.57 10.57
CA TYR A 471 -26.88 40.26 11.38
C TYR A 471 -25.85 39.30 12.00
N ILE A 472 -25.85 38.04 11.59
CA ILE A 472 -24.88 37.05 12.07
C ILE A 472 -23.47 37.38 11.55
N SER A 473 -22.44 37.14 12.36
CA SER A 473 -21.06 37.30 11.88
C SER A 473 -20.74 36.20 10.85
N PRO A 474 -19.83 36.46 9.88
CA PRO A 474 -19.41 35.46 8.90
C PRO A 474 -18.92 34.15 9.53
N GLU A 475 -18.22 34.23 10.66
CA GLU A 475 -17.74 33.08 11.44
C GLU A 475 -18.89 32.29 12.03
N ALA A 476 -19.81 32.97 12.74
CA ALA A 476 -20.97 32.32 13.33
C ALA A 476 -21.89 31.71 12.27
N LEU A 477 -21.99 32.32 11.08
CA LEU A 477 -22.72 31.75 9.96
C LEU A 477 -22.07 30.48 9.43
N ALA A 478 -20.75 30.51 9.18
CA ALA A 478 -20.02 29.36 8.70
C ALA A 478 -20.12 28.19 9.70
N GLU A 479 -19.95 28.46 11.00
CA GLU A 479 -20.06 27.45 12.06
C GLU A 479 -21.48 26.85 12.13
N ALA A 480 -22.51 27.71 12.10
CA ALA A 480 -23.90 27.26 12.11
C ALA A 480 -24.21 26.36 10.90
N LEU A 481 -23.77 26.74 9.69
CA LEU A 481 -24.00 25.95 8.49
C LEU A 481 -23.21 24.63 8.49
N ALA A 482 -21.95 24.64 8.91
CA ALA A 482 -21.13 23.43 9.02
C ALA A 482 -21.75 22.44 10.02
N MET A 483 -22.19 22.93 11.18
CA MET A 483 -22.87 22.12 12.19
C MET A 483 -24.21 21.58 11.69
N LYS A 484 -25.03 22.43 11.06
CA LYS A 484 -26.34 22.04 10.50
C LYS A 484 -26.19 20.92 9.46
N LYS A 485 -25.15 20.98 8.62
CA LYS A 485 -24.82 19.92 7.64
C LYS A 485 -24.42 18.61 8.31
N ALA A 486 -23.53 18.67 9.30
CA ALA A 486 -23.09 17.48 10.02
C ALA A 486 -24.25 16.83 10.79
N GLN A 487 -25.07 17.63 11.48
CA GLN A 487 -26.21 17.15 12.26
C GLN A 487 -27.32 16.53 11.39
N ALA A 488 -27.59 17.10 10.22
CA ALA A 488 -28.60 16.57 9.31
C ALA A 488 -28.24 15.16 8.80
N VAL A 489 -26.97 14.92 8.46
CA VAL A 489 -26.45 13.59 8.11
C VAL A 489 -26.34 12.68 9.33
N ALA A 490 -26.01 13.23 10.52
CA ALA A 490 -25.97 12.43 11.73
C ALA A 490 -27.35 11.94 12.17
N ALA A 491 -28.41 12.72 11.92
CA ALA A 491 -29.79 12.38 12.31
C ALA A 491 -30.37 11.17 11.55
N SER A 492 -29.82 10.81 10.40
CA SER A 492 -30.22 9.63 9.59
C SER A 492 -29.40 8.37 9.92
N ARG A 493 -28.53 8.40 10.94
CA ARG A 493 -27.55 7.34 11.22
C ARG A 493 -27.52 6.90 12.68
N ASP A 494 -27.22 5.62 12.89
CA ASP A 494 -27.14 4.99 14.21
C ASP A 494 -25.72 4.94 14.82
N SER A 495 -24.68 5.23 14.01
CA SER A 495 -23.27 5.25 14.42
C SER A 495 -22.40 5.99 13.38
N GLY A 496 -21.18 6.37 13.78
CA GLY A 496 -20.17 7.00 12.93
C GLY A 496 -19.83 8.44 13.29
N ILE A 497 -18.85 8.98 12.57
CA ILE A 497 -18.32 10.33 12.76
C ILE A 497 -18.61 11.14 11.50
N VAL A 498 -19.39 12.20 11.63
CA VAL A 498 -19.82 13.04 10.50
C VAL A 498 -19.04 14.36 10.50
N LEU A 499 -18.30 14.60 9.42
CA LEU A 499 -17.59 15.84 9.15
C LEU A 499 -18.42 16.74 8.22
N GLY A 500 -18.93 17.85 8.75
CA GLY A 500 -19.54 18.93 7.99
C GLY A 500 -18.55 20.08 7.76
N ALA A 501 -18.75 20.82 6.67
CA ALA A 501 -17.94 22.01 6.39
C ALA A 501 -18.76 23.06 5.64
N ASP A 502 -18.49 24.33 5.91
CA ASP A 502 -19.08 25.45 5.20
C ASP A 502 -18.09 26.60 5.00
N THR A 503 -18.28 27.41 3.94
CA THR A 503 -17.33 28.43 3.51
C THR A 503 -18.07 29.71 3.15
N VAL A 504 -17.72 30.79 3.83
CA VAL A 504 -18.30 32.13 3.67
C VAL A 504 -17.21 33.09 3.19
N VAL A 505 -17.48 33.82 2.12
CA VAL A 505 -16.60 34.89 1.62
C VAL A 505 -17.17 36.24 2.05
N THR A 506 -16.35 37.14 2.60
CA THR A 506 -16.79 38.46 3.04
C THR A 506 -15.82 39.58 2.69
N LEU A 507 -16.35 40.70 2.22
CA LEU A 507 -15.64 41.96 2.00
C LEU A 507 -16.41 43.07 2.72
N GLU A 508 -15.74 43.80 3.62
CA GLU A 508 -16.32 44.95 4.36
C GLU A 508 -17.68 44.65 5.04
N GLY A 509 -17.87 43.41 5.53
CA GLY A 509 -19.10 42.96 6.21
C GLY A 509 -20.21 42.49 5.26
N ARG A 510 -20.05 42.60 3.94
CA ARG A 510 -20.93 41.96 2.96
C ARG A 510 -20.52 40.51 2.77
N ILE A 511 -21.49 39.59 2.76
CA ILE A 511 -21.28 38.16 2.51
C ILE A 511 -21.54 37.85 1.03
N TYR A 512 -20.65 37.05 0.45
CA TYR A 512 -20.71 36.58 -0.93
C TYR A 512 -21.00 35.09 -0.95
N GLY A 513 -22.24 34.75 -1.33
CA GLY A 513 -22.68 33.38 -1.53
C GLY A 513 -22.27 32.82 -2.90
N LYS A 514 -22.97 31.77 -3.33
CA LYS A 514 -22.89 31.24 -4.69
C LYS A 514 -23.71 32.15 -5.62
N PRO A 515 -23.23 32.46 -6.84
CA PRO A 515 -23.99 33.31 -7.77
C PRO A 515 -25.23 32.58 -8.30
N VAL A 516 -26.36 33.29 -8.43
CA VAL A 516 -27.59 32.74 -9.00
C VAL A 516 -27.54 32.65 -10.52
N ASP A 517 -26.74 33.51 -11.16
CA ASP A 517 -26.53 33.53 -12.59
C ASP A 517 -25.15 34.09 -12.97
N ASN A 518 -24.82 34.01 -14.26
CA ASN A 518 -23.56 34.51 -14.79
C ASN A 518 -23.38 36.03 -14.57
N GLN A 519 -24.46 36.80 -14.54
CA GLN A 519 -24.37 38.25 -14.35
C GLN A 519 -23.97 38.59 -12.92
N GLU A 520 -24.53 37.89 -11.94
CA GLU A 520 -24.13 37.99 -10.55
C GLU A 520 -22.68 37.51 -10.35
N ALA A 521 -22.27 36.43 -11.00
CA ALA A 521 -20.88 35.96 -10.95
C ALA A 521 -19.88 37.02 -11.43
N VAL A 522 -20.18 37.69 -12.56
CA VAL A 522 -19.38 38.82 -13.07
C VAL A 522 -19.36 39.97 -12.07
N SER A 523 -20.50 40.32 -11.48
CA SER A 523 -20.60 41.39 -10.48
C SER A 523 -19.76 41.09 -9.24
N MET A 524 -19.84 39.86 -8.70
CA MET A 524 -19.05 39.43 -7.55
C MET A 524 -17.55 39.52 -7.83
N LEU A 525 -17.10 39.00 -8.98
CA LEU A 525 -15.70 39.08 -9.38
C LEU A 525 -15.22 40.52 -9.60
N GLY A 526 -16.07 41.39 -10.16
CA GLY A 526 -15.77 42.82 -10.31
C GLY A 526 -15.63 43.54 -8.96
N GLU A 527 -16.45 43.17 -7.97
CA GLU A 527 -16.40 43.75 -6.64
C GLU A 527 -15.17 43.30 -5.83
N LEU A 528 -14.72 42.06 -6.01
CA LEU A 528 -13.55 41.49 -5.33
C LEU A 528 -12.22 41.83 -6.01
N ARG A 529 -12.24 42.25 -7.28
CA ARG A 529 -11.04 42.62 -8.07
C ARG A 529 -10.19 43.66 -7.34
N ASP A 530 -8.88 43.45 -7.31
CA ASP A 530 -7.88 44.34 -6.67
C ASP A 530 -8.18 44.67 -5.19
N LYS A 531 -8.93 43.79 -4.51
CA LYS A 531 -9.25 43.95 -3.09
C LYS A 531 -8.79 42.75 -2.29
N THR A 532 -8.65 42.99 -0.98
CA THR A 532 -8.42 41.95 0.01
C THR A 532 -9.73 41.67 0.74
N HIS A 533 -10.16 40.42 0.71
CA HIS A 533 -11.37 39.94 1.39
C HIS A 533 -11.03 38.77 2.32
N THR A 534 -11.97 38.42 3.19
CA THR A 534 -11.81 37.30 4.14
C THR A 534 -12.62 36.10 3.66
N VAL A 535 -12.00 34.92 3.68
CA VAL A 535 -12.64 33.63 3.48
C VAL A 535 -12.66 32.91 4.82
N VAL A 536 -13.85 32.68 5.35
CA VAL A 536 -14.04 31.92 6.59
C VAL A 536 -14.55 30.53 6.23
N THR A 537 -13.79 29.50 6.58
CA THR A 537 -14.25 28.12 6.46
C THR A 537 -14.40 27.51 7.85
N ALA A 538 -15.61 27.02 8.15
CA ALA A 538 -15.88 26.26 9.35
C ALA A 538 -15.95 24.76 9.06
N VAL A 539 -15.56 23.97 10.05
CA VAL A 539 -15.68 22.51 10.06
C VAL A 539 -16.32 22.06 11.36
N ALA A 540 -17.25 21.12 11.26
CA ALA A 540 -17.96 20.55 12.39
C ALA A 540 -17.82 19.02 12.37
N VAL A 541 -17.56 18.43 13.52
CA VAL A 541 -17.57 16.98 13.73
C VAL A 541 -18.70 16.62 14.68
N VAL A 542 -19.57 15.73 14.24
CA VAL A 542 -20.59 15.08 15.08
C VAL A 542 -20.19 13.62 15.23
N ASN A 543 -19.83 13.23 16.45
CA ASN A 543 -19.55 11.84 16.79
C ASN A 543 -20.82 11.22 17.37
N ILE A 544 -21.48 10.39 16.57
CA ILE A 544 -22.76 9.75 16.93
C ILE A 544 -22.54 8.79 18.09
N ASP A 545 -21.42 8.06 18.09
CA ASP A 545 -21.10 7.04 19.09
C ASP A 545 -20.77 7.65 20.45
N ALA A 546 -20.03 8.77 20.47
CA ALA A 546 -19.71 9.50 21.71
C ALA A 546 -20.81 10.49 22.14
N GLY A 547 -21.79 10.76 21.28
CA GLY A 547 -22.82 11.78 21.51
C GLY A 547 -22.26 13.21 21.60
N THR A 548 -21.12 13.48 20.97
CA THR A 548 -20.43 14.78 21.03
C THR A 548 -20.53 15.53 19.71
N SER A 549 -20.54 16.86 19.78
CA SER A 549 -20.44 17.73 18.62
C SER A 549 -19.42 18.84 18.88
N THR A 550 -18.58 19.08 17.90
CA THR A 550 -17.52 20.10 17.95
C THR A 550 -17.52 20.88 16.65
N VAL A 551 -17.25 22.18 16.72
CA VAL A 551 -17.14 23.05 15.55
C VAL A 551 -16.02 24.04 15.77
N THR A 552 -15.31 24.36 14.70
CA THR A 552 -14.27 25.37 14.68
C THR A 552 -14.21 26.01 13.29
N HIS A 553 -13.53 27.13 13.16
CA HIS A 553 -13.37 27.84 11.90
C HIS A 553 -11.95 28.38 11.72
N GLU A 554 -11.63 28.72 10.48
CA GLU A 554 -10.37 29.34 10.11
C GLU A 554 -10.64 30.48 9.12
N ALA A 555 -10.15 31.68 9.44
CA ALA A 555 -10.32 32.88 8.61
C ALA A 555 -9.02 33.16 7.83
N THR A 556 -9.12 33.32 6.52
CA THR A 556 -7.99 33.53 5.62
C THR A 556 -8.19 34.76 4.76
N GLN A 557 -7.20 35.66 4.71
CA GLN A 557 -7.24 36.83 3.83
C GLN A 557 -6.76 36.45 2.44
N VAL A 558 -7.51 36.88 1.42
CA VAL A 558 -7.20 36.64 0.01
C VAL A 558 -7.16 37.99 -0.69
N THR A 559 -6.02 38.32 -1.31
CA THR A 559 -5.85 39.52 -2.12
C THR A 559 -5.96 39.15 -3.59
N MET A 560 -6.98 39.69 -4.25
CA MET A 560 -7.28 39.40 -5.65
C MET A 560 -6.37 40.19 -6.59
N ARG A 561 -6.14 39.61 -7.76
CA ARG A 561 -5.44 40.26 -8.86
C ARG A 561 -6.35 41.29 -9.54
N ASP A 562 -5.75 42.26 -10.20
CA ASP A 562 -6.43 43.17 -11.11
C ASP A 562 -6.63 42.48 -12.48
N TYR A 563 -7.55 41.52 -12.56
CA TYR A 563 -7.89 40.80 -13.79
C TYR A 563 -8.83 41.62 -14.70
N SER A 564 -8.73 41.44 -16.01
CA SER A 564 -9.56 42.13 -17.00
C SER A 564 -11.00 41.61 -17.07
N ASP A 565 -11.90 42.39 -17.65
CA ASP A 565 -13.29 41.99 -17.90
C ASP A 565 -13.37 40.78 -18.87
N ASP A 566 -12.44 40.68 -19.81
CA ASP A 566 -12.34 39.55 -20.75
C ASP A 566 -11.96 38.25 -20.02
N GLU A 567 -11.04 38.31 -19.06
CA GLU A 567 -10.70 37.16 -18.20
C GLU A 567 -11.89 36.72 -17.35
N VAL A 568 -12.64 37.67 -16.77
CA VAL A 568 -13.85 37.37 -16.00
C VAL A 568 -14.90 36.72 -16.88
N ALA A 569 -15.17 37.25 -18.07
CA ALA A 569 -16.13 36.69 -19.01
C ALA A 569 -15.74 35.27 -19.45
N ALA A 570 -14.46 35.05 -19.76
CA ALA A 570 -13.93 33.74 -20.13
C ALA A 570 -14.08 32.72 -18.98
N PHE A 571 -13.76 33.13 -17.75
CA PHE A 571 -13.88 32.26 -16.58
C PHE A 571 -15.35 31.93 -16.24
N VAL A 572 -16.25 32.91 -16.29
CA VAL A 572 -17.69 32.69 -16.08
C VAL A 572 -18.28 31.77 -17.16
N ALA A 573 -17.82 31.87 -18.41
CA ALA A 573 -18.26 31.01 -19.50
C ALA A 573 -17.92 29.52 -19.28
N THR A 574 -16.94 29.19 -18.43
CA THR A 574 -16.61 27.79 -18.08
C THR A 574 -17.67 27.12 -17.20
N GLY A 575 -18.56 27.89 -16.57
CA GLY A 575 -19.49 27.41 -15.55
C GLY A 575 -18.83 27.07 -14.20
N ASN A 576 -17.49 27.12 -14.11
CA ASN A 576 -16.74 26.84 -12.89
C ASN A 576 -17.12 27.76 -11.71
N PRO A 577 -17.50 29.04 -11.88
CA PRO A 577 -17.86 29.91 -10.74
C PRO A 577 -19.13 29.52 -9.98
N MET A 578 -20.05 28.76 -10.59
CA MET A 578 -21.45 28.72 -10.17
C MET A 578 -21.71 27.98 -8.86
N ASP A 579 -20.85 27.05 -8.45
CA ASP A 579 -20.95 26.30 -7.20
C ASP A 579 -20.03 26.86 -6.09
N LYS A 580 -19.51 28.09 -6.25
CA LYS A 580 -18.44 28.64 -5.41
C LYS A 580 -18.87 29.94 -4.72
N ALA A 581 -18.66 29.99 -3.41
CA ALA A 581 -18.80 31.25 -2.66
C ALA A 581 -17.81 32.29 -3.20
N GLY A 582 -18.29 33.50 -3.50
CA GLY A 582 -17.49 34.55 -4.12
C GLY A 582 -17.19 34.37 -5.61
N SER A 583 -17.72 33.32 -6.25
CA SER A 583 -17.59 33.07 -7.71
C SER A 583 -16.16 32.80 -8.20
N TYR A 584 -15.24 32.32 -7.35
CA TYR A 584 -13.87 31.96 -7.79
C TYR A 584 -13.35 30.67 -7.16
N ALA A 585 -12.32 30.09 -7.80
CA ALA A 585 -11.50 29.01 -7.27
C ALA A 585 -10.03 29.45 -7.24
N LEU A 586 -9.38 29.41 -6.07
CA LEU A 586 -7.98 29.78 -5.91
C LEU A 586 -7.02 28.89 -6.70
N GLN A 587 -7.40 27.64 -6.91
CA GLN A 587 -6.63 26.61 -7.59
C GLN A 587 -6.87 26.56 -9.11
N ASP A 588 -7.68 27.47 -9.67
CA ASP A 588 -8.00 27.41 -11.09
C ASP A 588 -6.75 27.69 -11.94
N PRO A 589 -6.30 26.72 -12.77
CA PRO A 589 -5.05 26.83 -13.52
C PRO A 589 -5.15 27.78 -14.73
N GLY A 590 -6.35 28.26 -15.08
CA GLY A 590 -6.56 29.23 -16.14
C GLY A 590 -6.67 30.66 -15.59
N PHE A 591 -7.48 30.85 -14.56
CA PHE A 591 -7.88 32.16 -14.07
C PHE A 591 -6.92 32.76 -13.03
N HIS A 592 -6.33 31.94 -12.15
CA HIS A 592 -5.39 32.37 -11.10
C HIS A 592 -5.78 33.71 -10.42
N PRO A 593 -6.89 33.72 -9.66
CA PRO A 593 -7.54 34.96 -9.25
C PRO A 593 -6.79 35.77 -8.17
N ALA A 594 -5.91 35.13 -7.39
CA ALA A 594 -5.29 35.73 -6.21
C ALA A 594 -3.80 36.03 -6.41
N VAL A 595 -3.37 37.20 -5.93
CA VAL A 595 -1.96 37.60 -5.83
C VAL A 595 -1.35 37.06 -4.54
N GLU A 596 -2.11 37.13 -3.44
CA GLU A 596 -1.63 36.75 -2.12
C GLU A 596 -2.74 36.04 -1.33
N VAL A 597 -2.33 35.07 -0.51
CA VAL A 597 -3.18 34.39 0.46
C VAL A 597 -2.46 34.43 1.81
N SER A 598 -3.02 35.15 2.77
CA SER A 598 -2.49 35.31 4.12
C SER A 598 -3.37 34.53 5.10
N GLY A 599 -2.86 33.39 5.58
CA GLY A 599 -3.57 32.44 6.42
C GLY A 599 -3.56 31.02 5.84
N CYS A 600 -4.58 30.22 6.16
CA CYS A 600 -4.66 28.82 5.74
C CYS A 600 -5.15 28.68 4.30
N TYR A 601 -4.27 28.33 3.37
CA TYR A 601 -4.65 28.18 1.96
C TYR A 601 -5.72 27.10 1.72
N THR A 602 -5.67 25.96 2.42
CA THR A 602 -6.70 24.92 2.27
C THR A 602 -8.04 25.38 2.87
N SER A 603 -8.00 26.22 3.92
CA SER A 603 -9.21 26.91 4.41
C SER A 603 -9.83 27.74 3.30
N ALA A 604 -9.03 28.53 2.58
CA ALA A 604 -9.51 29.36 1.49
C ALA A 604 -10.03 28.58 0.27
N ILE A 605 -9.56 27.34 0.06
CA ILE A 605 -10.16 26.40 -0.91
C ILE A 605 -11.51 25.86 -0.41
N GLY A 606 -11.65 25.65 0.90
CA GLY A 606 -12.90 25.26 1.54
C GLY A 606 -12.80 24.09 2.51
N LEU A 607 -11.60 23.68 2.94
CA LEU A 607 -11.39 22.73 4.03
C LEU A 607 -10.06 23.00 4.80
N PRO A 608 -10.09 23.52 6.04
CA PRO A 608 -8.89 23.73 6.85
C PRO A 608 -8.34 22.38 7.34
N LEU A 609 -7.38 21.79 6.60
CA LEU A 609 -6.87 20.45 6.87
C LEU A 609 -6.26 20.30 8.27
N CYS A 610 -5.65 21.36 8.80
CA CYS A 610 -5.13 21.36 10.14
C CYS A 610 -6.22 21.18 11.21
N ARG A 611 -7.30 21.94 11.11
CA ARG A 611 -8.45 21.84 12.01
C ARG A 611 -9.17 20.51 11.87
N VAL A 612 -9.28 20.00 10.64
CA VAL A 612 -9.84 18.68 10.40
C VAL A 612 -8.97 17.61 11.07
N ALA A 613 -7.65 17.65 10.90
CA ALA A 613 -6.76 16.68 11.54
C ALA A 613 -6.86 16.71 13.07
N GLU A 614 -6.89 17.91 13.68
CA GLU A 614 -7.10 18.08 15.13
C GLU A 614 -8.42 17.47 15.60
N LEU A 615 -9.52 17.74 14.88
CA LEU A 615 -10.85 17.24 15.23
C LEU A 615 -10.97 15.72 15.01
N LEU A 616 -10.37 15.18 13.96
CA LEU A 616 -10.37 13.74 13.69
C LEU A 616 -9.55 12.98 14.75
N ALA A 617 -8.36 13.48 15.09
CA ALA A 617 -7.52 12.89 16.14
C ALA A 617 -8.20 12.93 17.52
N ALA A 618 -8.94 14.00 17.82
CA ALA A 618 -9.75 14.11 19.05
C ALA A 618 -10.93 13.12 19.09
N ASN A 619 -11.25 12.47 17.98
CA ASN A 619 -12.28 11.44 17.84
C ASN A 619 -11.69 10.08 17.43
N ASP A 620 -10.44 9.81 17.81
CA ASP A 620 -9.74 8.54 17.61
C ASP A 620 -9.59 8.10 16.14
N ILE A 621 -9.72 9.03 15.19
CA ILE A 621 -9.42 8.78 13.78
C ILE A 621 -7.96 9.14 13.52
N THR A 622 -7.17 8.13 13.16
CA THR A 622 -5.76 8.31 12.80
C THR A 622 -5.65 8.99 11.44
N VAL A 623 -4.96 10.13 11.42
CA VAL A 623 -4.67 10.90 10.20
C VAL A 623 -3.22 10.66 9.82
N THR A 624 -2.99 10.29 8.56
CA THR A 624 -1.66 10.00 8.03
C THR A 624 -1.42 10.91 6.82
N PRO A 625 -1.00 12.17 7.03
CA PRO A 625 -0.85 13.12 5.94
C PRO A 625 0.16 12.60 4.92
N SER A 626 -0.19 12.65 3.63
CA SER A 626 0.76 12.28 2.58
C SER A 626 1.93 13.27 2.56
N ALA A 627 3.17 12.78 2.61
CA ALA A 627 4.37 13.61 2.54
C ALA A 627 4.58 14.29 1.17
N ASP A 628 3.86 13.84 0.12
CA ASP A 628 4.16 14.20 -1.27
C ASP A 628 2.96 14.73 -2.08
N ARG A 629 1.85 15.11 -1.42
CA ARG A 629 0.72 15.77 -2.10
C ARG A 629 0.25 17.00 -1.33
N GLY A 630 0.65 18.16 -1.84
CA GLY A 630 -0.23 19.31 -1.92
C GLY A 630 -0.66 20.04 -0.66
N THR A 631 -0.17 19.73 0.56
CA THR A 631 -0.28 20.74 1.62
C THR A 631 0.51 21.96 1.14
N PRO A 632 -0.14 23.10 0.92
CA PRO A 632 0.50 24.22 0.25
C PRO A 632 1.71 24.62 1.09
N GLU A 633 2.90 24.73 0.47
CA GLU A 633 4.10 25.33 1.08
C GLU A 633 3.80 26.71 1.71
N ARG A 634 2.67 27.31 1.33
CA ARG A 634 2.16 28.61 1.74
C ARG A 634 1.45 28.65 3.10
N CYS A 635 1.23 27.52 3.79
CA CYS A 635 0.60 27.52 5.13
C CYS A 635 1.54 27.02 6.24
N LEU A 636 2.05 27.95 7.06
CA LEU A 636 2.93 27.65 8.21
C LEU A 636 2.31 26.64 9.22
N HIS A 637 0.98 26.64 9.37
CA HIS A 637 0.28 25.69 10.27
C HIS A 637 0.20 24.27 9.67
N CYS A 638 0.02 24.14 8.35
CA CYS A 638 0.08 22.84 7.69
C CYS A 638 1.52 22.29 7.69
N THR A 639 2.52 23.17 7.57
CA THR A 639 3.93 22.80 7.76
C THR A 639 4.20 22.28 9.17
N ALA A 640 3.60 22.87 10.21
CA ALA A 640 3.77 22.41 11.59
C ALA A 640 3.17 21.01 11.85
N ILE A 641 2.08 20.63 11.18
CA ILE A 641 1.56 19.24 11.21
C ILE A 641 2.54 18.29 10.54
N ARG A 642 3.11 18.70 9.40
CA ARG A 642 4.18 17.97 8.72
C ARG A 642 5.42 17.79 9.62
N ASP A 643 5.75 18.81 10.41
CA ASP A 643 6.94 18.82 11.28
C ASP A 643 6.73 18.13 12.64
N ASN A 644 5.50 18.13 13.20
CA ASN A 644 5.18 17.42 14.45
C ASN A 644 5.12 15.90 14.25
N VAL A 645 4.76 15.42 13.06
CA VAL A 645 4.97 14.02 12.66
C VAL A 645 6.48 13.68 12.67
N GLY A 646 7.34 14.65 12.33
CA GLY A 646 8.80 14.50 12.39
C GLY A 646 9.45 14.65 13.77
N ARG A 647 8.69 14.94 14.84
CA ARG A 647 9.23 15.08 16.22
C ARG A 647 8.62 14.14 17.26
N GLN A 648 7.59 13.38 16.90
CA GLN A 648 7.08 12.26 17.71
C GLN A 648 7.53 10.88 17.20
N GLN A 649 8.42 10.83 16.21
CA GLN A 649 9.17 9.63 15.84
C GLN A 649 10.57 9.64 16.46
#